data_AF-A0AAD1Y9E2-F1
#
_entry.id   AF-A0AAD1Y9E2-F1
#
_cell.length_a   1.000
_cell.length_b   1.000
_cell.length_c   1.000
_cell.angle_alpha   90.00
_cell.angle_beta   90.00
_cell.angle_gamma   90.00
#
_symmetry.space_group_name_H-M   'P 1'
#
loop_
_entity.id
_entity.type
_entity.pdbx_description
1 polymer ?
#
loop_
_entity_poly.entity_id
_entity_poly.type
_entity_poly.pdbx_seq_one_letter_code
_entity_poly.pdbx_strand_id
1 'polypeptide(L)'
;MLPPRRMYQEENTLPAGPKSGTTNIAGLFSVNVTVERGELSDQKYKKFSLQVAPYMRVEQLRRKIETEFESIYPREPNFVCGKLEDIGGKPLQESSLVCEVLNSGSSVFAYPKMYEDHIDDIPSILGPKDLIYALKNSHYSIVQQITDTYIADYENKADLIQTIMALGMTKDKQLVHNLCIVMVKLCAEQKTIDLFDTPDNKNMLDLTVLAIEKWINTFAKKDKFVLNNTCKILEYLLKSRLFYEKFKNKPCLDLLIRISRDPLTPTATKALILKITSGYSTILTTDIIKYYQLDNPDFKRYGSLSTSLLKKDILDSNNGRFLDPEGDVDTPISTPNPSSSKYSLGSSLSRSTTNLRASLPLINSARTNFENPKFELPSWAKAIPEYMDPDSLRPAKQLRGFIKKRGVNLIENIKSEDERILKNRIAASRDIYQSPLYKITYFSDGRHPSDALPPGKKSYNKDLVQNYLEMLNSENNSKDMVVTALNNLVQMLDYSGIIIMESTSKFLQACQVLEMVDLDYDAMESQKKFINELIQRMDKERAYDALISEIIERIVFSYKFHHPTIRKVLEFFIDSVIENGRRYLKASQFIEITRCSVTPIRELAMKALTFISENKFSGGLKDTKIDIKFHTYIPYLIRCARGSSVSQAFKNYALQVLANLADREYLRPHIQYNEGLKVFIEALRDYDNLTGRRIAGRAIVNATKTDNELRIKLIDELRGEVTLTWLDDIDPVVSHHIQKLLKGSEF
;
A
#
# COMPACT_ATOMS: atom_id res chain seq x y z
N MET A 1 66.89 9.89 -64.31
CA MET A 1 67.61 11.01 -63.66
C MET A 1 67.75 10.69 -62.18
N LEU A 2 69.01 10.55 -61.77
CA LEU A 2 69.62 10.43 -60.44
C LEU A 2 68.84 9.79 -59.27
N PRO A 3 69.36 8.65 -58.76
CA PRO A 3 69.20 8.19 -57.40
C PRO A 3 70.55 8.33 -56.63
N PRO A 4 70.78 7.64 -55.49
CA PRO A 4 70.93 8.20 -54.14
C PRO A 4 72.39 8.15 -53.63
N ARG A 5 72.69 8.71 -52.44
CA ARG A 5 73.98 8.47 -51.77
C ARG A 5 73.90 8.29 -50.25
N ARG A 6 74.50 7.16 -49.84
CA ARG A 6 74.95 6.70 -48.52
C ARG A 6 76.10 7.54 -47.96
N MET A 7 76.38 7.40 -46.65
CA MET A 7 77.68 7.12 -45.97
C MET A 7 77.47 7.23 -44.44
N TYR A 8 78.18 6.63 -43.48
CA TYR A 8 78.96 5.40 -43.27
C TYR A 8 79.08 5.26 -41.72
N GLN A 9 79.50 4.09 -41.24
CA GLN A 9 79.67 3.64 -39.85
C GLN A 9 80.76 4.39 -39.04
N GLU A 10 80.75 4.26 -37.71
CA GLU A 10 81.93 3.80 -36.92
C GLU A 10 81.60 3.44 -35.44
N GLU A 11 82.32 2.43 -34.93
CA GLU A 11 82.29 1.85 -33.58
C GLU A 11 83.18 2.61 -32.57
N ASN A 12 82.92 2.49 -31.25
CA ASN A 12 83.96 2.14 -30.25
C ASN A 12 83.45 1.99 -28.79
N THR A 13 83.63 0.76 -28.27
CA THR A 13 84.13 0.27 -26.95
C THR A 13 83.87 0.97 -25.58
N LEU A 14 83.67 0.09 -24.57
CA LEU A 14 83.32 0.25 -23.13
C LEU A 14 84.44 0.75 -22.19
N PRO A 15 84.10 1.12 -20.92
CA PRO A 15 84.55 0.32 -19.77
C PRO A 15 83.48 0.05 -18.68
N ALA A 16 83.85 -0.76 -17.68
CA ALA A 16 83.00 -1.70 -16.92
C ALA A 16 82.49 -1.28 -15.51
N GLY A 17 81.31 -1.82 -15.15
CA GLY A 17 80.88 -2.27 -13.79
C GLY A 17 79.90 -1.37 -12.99
N PRO A 18 79.06 -1.90 -12.05
CA PRO A 18 78.59 -3.27 -11.84
C PRO A 18 77.04 -3.44 -11.85
N LYS A 19 76.61 -4.62 -12.31
CA LYS A 19 75.41 -5.41 -11.91
C LYS A 19 74.18 -4.66 -11.37
N SER A 20 73.13 -4.55 -12.20
CA SER A 20 71.76 -4.85 -11.76
C SER A 20 70.84 -5.11 -12.95
N GLY A 21 70.21 -6.28 -12.95
CA GLY A 21 68.87 -6.55 -13.50
C GLY A 21 68.59 -6.13 -14.94
N THR A 22 68.54 -7.13 -15.82
CA THR A 22 67.72 -7.11 -17.04
C THR A 22 66.34 -6.50 -16.78
N THR A 23 66.13 -5.26 -17.20
CA THR A 23 64.79 -4.67 -17.38
C THR A 23 64.16 -5.30 -18.61
N ASN A 24 63.41 -6.39 -18.38
CA ASN A 24 62.46 -6.88 -19.36
C ASN A 24 61.43 -5.78 -19.65
N ILE A 25 61.23 -5.57 -20.93
CA ILE A 25 60.29 -4.65 -21.58
C ILE A 25 58.90 -4.76 -20.93
N ALA A 26 58.30 -3.61 -20.65
CA ALA A 26 57.01 -3.45 -19.98
C ALA A 26 55.93 -4.40 -20.52
N GLY A 27 55.69 -5.50 -19.81
CA GLY A 27 54.70 -6.50 -20.18
C GLY A 27 53.29 -5.93 -20.07
N LEU A 28 52.53 -5.97 -21.16
CA LEU A 28 51.09 -5.74 -21.13
C LEU A 28 50.43 -6.81 -20.25
N PHE A 29 49.47 -6.40 -19.43
CA PHE A 29 48.63 -7.26 -18.62
C PHE A 29 47.46 -7.75 -19.46
N SER A 30 47.14 -9.04 -19.39
CA SER A 30 45.90 -9.55 -19.96
C SER A 30 44.81 -9.48 -18.89
N VAL A 31 43.67 -8.84 -19.16
CA VAL A 31 42.53 -8.78 -18.23
C VAL A 31 41.31 -9.41 -18.90
N ASN A 32 40.64 -10.32 -18.20
CA ASN A 32 39.43 -10.97 -18.69
C ASN A 32 38.20 -10.16 -18.23
N VAL A 33 37.49 -9.54 -19.16
CA VAL A 33 36.36 -8.66 -18.86
C VAL A 33 35.05 -9.41 -19.08
N THR A 34 34.20 -9.42 -18.06
CA THR A 34 32.81 -9.90 -18.15
C THR A 34 31.87 -8.70 -18.05
N VAL A 35 31.21 -8.36 -19.14
CA VAL A 35 30.24 -7.25 -19.22
C VAL A 35 28.84 -7.77 -18.94
N GLU A 36 28.14 -7.19 -17.98
CA GLU A 36 26.70 -7.43 -17.77
C GLU A 36 25.88 -6.59 -18.75
N ARG A 37 24.89 -7.21 -19.41
CA ARG A 37 23.96 -6.50 -20.29
C ARG A 37 22.77 -5.98 -19.48
N GLY A 38 22.32 -4.77 -19.81
CA GLY A 38 20.99 -4.30 -19.40
C GLY A 38 19.87 -5.17 -20.01
N GLU A 39 18.62 -4.95 -19.56
CA GLU A 39 17.43 -5.82 -19.72
C GLU A 39 17.02 -6.24 -21.16
N LEU A 40 17.74 -5.80 -22.20
CA LEU A 40 17.34 -5.91 -23.60
C LEU A 40 17.90 -7.14 -24.35
N SER A 41 18.53 -8.13 -23.69
CA SER A 41 19.07 -9.31 -24.39
C SER A 41 19.02 -10.64 -23.62
N ASP A 42 18.78 -11.72 -24.36
CA ASP A 42 18.74 -13.12 -23.90
C ASP A 42 20.03 -13.64 -23.25
N GLN A 43 21.19 -13.03 -23.51
CA GLN A 43 22.46 -13.40 -22.88
C GLN A 43 22.88 -12.35 -21.85
N LYS A 44 22.71 -12.66 -20.56
CA LYS A 44 22.99 -11.75 -19.44
C LYS A 44 24.43 -11.20 -19.40
N TYR A 45 25.41 -11.95 -19.90
CA TYR A 45 26.81 -11.54 -19.87
C TYR A 45 27.54 -11.77 -21.20
N LYS A 46 28.49 -10.89 -21.53
CA LYS A 46 29.49 -11.05 -22.59
C LYS A 46 30.89 -11.08 -21.99
N LYS A 47 31.79 -11.85 -22.61
CA LYS A 47 33.17 -12.00 -22.12
C LYS A 47 34.17 -11.77 -23.24
N PHE A 48 35.23 -11.01 -22.94
CA PHE A 48 36.37 -10.81 -23.84
C PHE A 48 37.64 -10.53 -23.04
N SER A 49 38.80 -10.66 -23.67
CA SER A 49 40.10 -10.43 -23.04
C SER A 49 40.75 -9.18 -23.62
N LEU A 50 41.35 -8.36 -22.75
CA LEU A 50 41.86 -7.04 -23.10
C LEU A 50 43.30 -6.86 -22.61
N GLN A 51 44.18 -6.38 -23.49
CA GLN A 51 45.59 -6.12 -23.16
C GLN A 51 45.74 -4.69 -22.62
N VAL A 52 46.21 -4.52 -21.39
CA VAL A 52 46.30 -3.23 -20.69
C VAL A 52 47.72 -2.94 -20.24
N ALA A 53 48.11 -1.66 -20.25
CA ALA A 53 49.38 -1.28 -19.63
C ALA A 53 49.25 -1.36 -18.10
N PRO A 54 50.25 -1.89 -17.37
CA PRO A 54 50.17 -2.02 -15.91
C PRO A 54 49.94 -0.69 -15.19
N TYR A 55 50.52 0.39 -15.72
CA TYR A 55 50.43 1.75 -15.20
C TYR A 55 49.20 2.53 -15.69
N MET A 56 48.26 1.86 -16.39
CA MET A 56 46.97 2.46 -16.74
C MET A 56 46.14 2.66 -15.46
N ARG A 57 45.43 3.78 -15.35
CA ARG A 57 44.46 3.98 -14.25
C ARG A 57 43.18 3.17 -14.51
N VAL A 58 42.48 2.77 -13.45
CA VAL A 58 41.20 2.06 -13.56
C VAL A 58 40.16 2.89 -14.35
N GLU A 59 40.17 4.23 -14.24
CA GLU A 59 39.33 5.10 -15.07
C GLU A 59 39.61 4.92 -16.58
N GLN A 60 40.88 4.84 -16.97
CA GLN A 60 41.28 4.62 -18.36
C GLN A 60 40.94 3.21 -18.83
N LEU A 61 40.99 2.23 -17.92
CA LEU A 61 40.54 0.86 -18.19
C LEU A 61 39.04 0.82 -18.54
N ARG A 62 38.19 1.60 -17.85
CA ARG A 62 36.75 1.70 -18.20
C ARG A 62 36.54 2.16 -19.63
N ARG A 63 37.15 3.30 -20.00
CA ARG A 63 37.03 3.84 -21.37
C ARG A 63 37.55 2.87 -22.43
N LYS A 64 38.61 2.13 -22.09
CA LYS A 64 39.16 1.09 -22.99
C LYS A 64 38.21 -0.09 -23.13
N ILE A 65 37.52 -0.52 -22.07
CA ILE A 65 36.47 -1.55 -22.11
C ILE A 65 35.32 -1.10 -23.02
N GLU A 66 34.86 0.15 -22.88
CA GLU A 66 33.78 0.71 -23.72
C GLU A 66 34.15 0.71 -25.21
N THR A 67 35.36 1.22 -25.53
CA THR A 67 35.86 1.31 -26.91
C THR A 67 36.03 -0.08 -27.54
N GLU A 68 36.59 -1.03 -26.79
CA GLU A 68 36.78 -2.41 -27.27
C GLU A 68 35.45 -3.15 -27.37
N PHE A 69 34.50 -2.90 -26.48
CA PHE A 69 33.15 -3.47 -26.56
C PHE A 69 32.42 -3.01 -27.84
N GLU A 70 32.47 -1.72 -28.16
CA GLU A 70 31.90 -1.16 -29.40
C GLU A 70 32.57 -1.77 -30.64
N SER A 71 33.89 -1.96 -30.62
CA SER A 71 34.63 -2.59 -31.72
C SER A 71 34.31 -4.08 -31.89
N ILE A 72 34.16 -4.84 -30.81
CA ILE A 72 33.92 -6.28 -30.84
C ILE A 72 32.43 -6.57 -31.14
N TYR A 73 31.52 -5.73 -30.67
CA TYR A 73 30.08 -5.91 -30.78
C TYR A 73 29.38 -4.69 -31.43
N PRO A 74 29.67 -4.35 -32.70
CA PRO A 74 29.20 -3.12 -33.35
C PRO A 74 27.69 -3.06 -33.61
N ARG A 75 26.96 -4.15 -33.39
CA ARG A 75 25.49 -4.22 -33.53
C ARG A 75 24.76 -3.98 -32.21
N GLU A 76 25.48 -3.93 -31.10
CA GLU A 76 24.92 -3.71 -29.78
C GLU A 76 24.91 -2.22 -29.43
N PRO A 77 23.96 -1.76 -28.58
CA PRO A 77 23.97 -0.39 -28.11
C PRO A 77 25.28 -0.09 -27.37
N ASN A 78 25.75 1.14 -27.49
CA ASN A 78 26.99 1.59 -26.87
C ASN A 78 26.98 1.28 -25.36
N PHE A 79 27.95 0.49 -24.93
CA PHE A 79 28.14 0.16 -23.53
C PHE A 79 28.83 1.32 -22.84
N VAL A 80 28.20 1.88 -21.81
CA VAL A 80 28.80 2.87 -20.92
C VAL A 80 29.06 2.17 -19.59
N CYS A 81 30.32 2.09 -19.17
CA CYS A 81 30.75 1.36 -17.98
C CYS A 81 30.55 2.24 -16.74
N GLY A 82 29.62 1.85 -15.86
CA GLY A 82 29.36 2.54 -14.60
C GLY A 82 30.32 2.08 -13.50
N LYS A 83 30.36 0.77 -13.24
CA LYS A 83 31.13 0.18 -12.14
C LYS A 83 32.00 -0.97 -12.63
N LEU A 84 33.23 -1.04 -12.12
CA LEU A 84 34.12 -2.19 -12.28
C LEU A 84 34.31 -2.88 -10.94
N GLU A 85 34.17 -4.21 -10.92
CA GLU A 85 34.42 -5.04 -9.75
C GLU A 85 35.46 -6.13 -10.06
N ASP A 86 36.27 -6.48 -9.07
CA ASP A 86 37.13 -7.67 -9.17
C ASP A 86 36.32 -8.98 -9.06
N ILE A 87 37.00 -10.12 -9.17
CA ILE A 87 36.36 -11.44 -9.03
C ILE A 87 35.74 -11.69 -7.64
N GLY A 88 36.13 -10.91 -6.62
CA GLY A 88 35.59 -10.97 -5.27
C GLY A 88 34.41 -10.03 -5.04
N GLY A 89 33.95 -9.31 -6.07
CA GLY A 89 32.86 -8.32 -5.97
C GLY A 89 33.27 -7.01 -5.30
N LYS A 90 34.57 -6.71 -5.20
CA LYS A 90 35.06 -5.44 -4.65
C LYS A 90 35.15 -4.39 -5.76
N PRO A 91 34.58 -3.18 -5.56
CA PRO A 91 34.69 -2.10 -6.53
C PRO A 91 36.14 -1.63 -6.67
N LEU A 92 36.58 -1.48 -7.92
CA LEU A 92 37.90 -0.93 -8.24
C LEU A 92 37.86 0.60 -8.17
N GLN A 93 38.73 1.21 -7.37
CA GLN A 93 38.84 2.67 -7.26
C GLN A 93 39.43 3.28 -8.54
N GLU A 94 38.83 4.37 -9.03
CA GLU A 94 39.19 4.99 -10.32
C GLU A 94 40.62 5.55 -10.36
N SER A 95 41.11 6.02 -9.21
CA SER A 95 42.45 6.60 -9.04
C SER A 95 43.57 5.56 -8.98
N SER A 96 43.26 4.30 -8.68
CA SER A 96 44.25 3.22 -8.56
C SER A 96 44.83 2.83 -9.91
N LEU A 97 46.08 2.34 -9.89
CA LEU A 97 46.69 1.74 -11.07
C LEU A 97 46.21 0.31 -11.24
N VAL A 98 46.04 -0.14 -12.49
CA VAL A 98 45.57 -1.49 -12.80
C VAL A 98 46.46 -2.56 -12.14
N CYS A 99 47.78 -2.39 -12.14
CA CYS A 99 48.70 -3.34 -11.49
C CYS A 99 48.62 -3.38 -9.96
N GLU A 100 48.04 -2.37 -9.31
CA GLU A 100 47.85 -2.36 -7.85
C GLU A 100 46.63 -3.18 -7.44
N VAL A 101 45.63 -3.26 -8.32
CA VAL A 101 44.32 -3.86 -8.01
C VAL A 101 44.04 -5.16 -8.77
N LEU A 102 44.74 -5.43 -9.87
CA LEU A 102 44.53 -6.60 -10.71
C LEU A 102 45.86 -7.27 -11.09
N ASN A 103 45.86 -8.60 -11.09
CA ASN A 103 46.97 -9.40 -11.60
C ASN A 103 46.74 -9.71 -13.10
N SER A 104 47.82 -9.98 -13.83
CA SER A 104 47.68 -10.46 -15.22
C SER A 104 46.93 -11.79 -15.24
N GLY A 105 45.90 -11.89 -16.07
CA GLY A 105 44.95 -13.00 -16.16
C GLY A 105 43.71 -12.85 -15.28
N SER A 106 43.65 -11.84 -14.40
CA SER A 106 42.50 -11.61 -13.52
C SER A 106 41.23 -11.28 -14.30
N SER A 107 40.10 -11.72 -13.74
CA SER A 107 38.77 -11.40 -14.27
C SER A 107 38.19 -10.17 -13.58
N VAL A 108 37.55 -9.31 -14.36
CA VAL A 108 36.87 -8.09 -13.91
C VAL A 108 35.44 -8.12 -14.43
N PHE A 109 34.49 -7.72 -13.59
CA PHE A 109 33.09 -7.55 -13.94
C PHE A 109 32.81 -6.07 -14.23
N ALA A 110 32.26 -5.79 -15.41
CA ALA A 110 31.90 -4.46 -15.86
C ALA A 110 30.38 -4.33 -15.92
N TYR A 111 29.86 -3.42 -15.11
CA TYR A 111 28.43 -3.15 -14.99
C TYR A 111 28.08 -1.90 -15.79
N PRO A 112 26.94 -1.90 -16.50
CA PRO A 112 26.50 -0.72 -17.23
C PRO A 112 26.24 0.42 -16.25
N LYS A 113 26.50 1.66 -16.69
CA LYS A 113 26.05 2.84 -15.96
C LYS A 113 24.53 2.84 -15.99
N MET A 114 23.92 2.37 -14.91
CA MET A 114 22.48 2.52 -14.71
C MET A 114 22.19 4.01 -14.81
N TYR A 115 21.13 4.38 -15.52
CA TYR A 115 20.69 5.78 -15.69
C TYR A 115 20.16 6.40 -14.36
N GLU A 116 20.64 5.94 -13.21
CA GLU A 116 20.09 6.20 -11.87
C GLU A 116 20.87 7.25 -11.06
N ASP A 117 21.91 7.89 -11.60
CA ASP A 117 22.68 8.94 -10.89
C ASP A 117 22.45 10.37 -11.43
N HIS A 118 21.23 10.74 -11.83
CA HIS A 118 20.87 12.13 -12.15
C HIS A 118 19.81 12.70 -11.20
N ILE A 119 20.06 12.63 -9.89
CA ILE A 119 19.37 13.46 -8.89
C ILE A 119 20.16 14.74 -8.55
N ASP A 120 21.45 14.84 -8.90
CA ASP A 120 22.26 16.03 -8.58
C ASP A 120 22.59 16.96 -9.77
N ASP A 121 22.15 16.64 -11.00
CA ASP A 121 22.16 17.61 -12.09
C ASP A 121 20.74 18.13 -12.34
N ILE A 122 20.40 19.23 -11.66
CA ILE A 122 19.45 20.19 -12.23
C ILE A 122 19.94 20.46 -13.65
N PRO A 123 19.11 20.33 -14.70
CA PRO A 123 19.57 20.53 -16.07
C PRO A 123 20.23 21.89 -16.16
N SER A 124 21.55 21.89 -16.32
CA SER A 124 22.32 23.08 -16.58
C SER A 124 21.72 23.68 -17.85
N ILE A 125 21.11 24.86 -17.67
CA ILE A 125 20.30 25.65 -18.61
C ILE A 125 18.79 25.35 -18.54
N LEU A 126 18.17 25.61 -17.38
CA LEU A 126 16.92 26.38 -17.35
C LEU A 126 17.33 27.83 -17.13
N GLY A 127 17.11 28.71 -18.11
CA GLY A 127 17.35 30.13 -17.90
C GLY A 127 16.50 30.63 -16.71
N PRO A 128 16.81 31.80 -16.11
CA PRO A 128 16.02 32.35 -15.01
C PRO A 128 14.50 32.40 -15.31
N LYS A 129 14.14 32.57 -16.59
CA LYS A 129 12.76 32.56 -17.07
C LYS A 129 12.11 31.17 -17.00
N ASP A 130 12.84 30.12 -17.31
CA ASP A 130 12.31 28.76 -17.34
C ASP A 130 12.22 28.19 -15.91
N LEU A 131 13.15 28.57 -15.03
CA LEU A 131 13.05 28.30 -13.60
C LEU A 131 11.84 29.02 -12.98
N ILE A 132 11.64 30.31 -13.29
CA ILE A 132 10.45 31.05 -12.86
C ILE A 132 9.17 30.41 -13.41
N TYR A 133 9.19 29.91 -14.64
CA TYR A 133 8.05 29.23 -15.25
C TYR A 133 7.75 27.89 -14.56
N ALA A 134 8.78 27.08 -14.29
CA ALA A 134 8.64 25.82 -13.56
C ALA A 134 8.14 26.03 -12.13
N LEU A 135 8.68 27.03 -11.41
CA LEU A 135 8.23 27.40 -10.07
C LEU A 135 6.79 27.91 -10.07
N LYS A 136 6.40 28.72 -11.07
CA LYS A 136 5.01 29.15 -11.23
C LYS A 136 4.09 27.96 -11.49
N ASN A 137 4.46 27.04 -12.35
CA ASN A 137 3.66 25.85 -12.65
C ASN A 137 3.52 24.93 -11.43
N SER A 138 4.60 24.70 -10.68
CA SER A 138 4.57 23.94 -9.42
C SER A 138 3.69 24.63 -8.38
N HIS A 139 3.83 25.95 -8.20
CA HIS A 139 2.99 26.73 -7.31
C HIS A 139 1.51 26.66 -7.72
N TYR A 140 1.20 26.82 -9.01
CA TYR A 140 -0.17 26.66 -9.53
C TYR A 140 -0.71 25.26 -9.28
N SER A 141 0.09 24.21 -9.46
CA SER A 141 -0.34 22.83 -9.20
C SER A 141 -0.64 22.59 -7.71
N ILE A 142 0.20 23.09 -6.82
CA ILE A 142 0.02 22.96 -5.36
C ILE A 142 -1.22 23.73 -4.91
N VAL A 143 -1.35 25.00 -5.33
CA VAL A 143 -2.51 25.83 -5.00
C VAL A 143 -3.78 25.21 -5.57
N GLN A 144 -3.73 24.65 -6.78
CA GLN A 144 -4.83 23.94 -7.40
C GLN A 144 -5.26 22.75 -6.55
N GLN A 145 -4.34 21.86 -6.15
CA GLN A 145 -4.64 20.69 -5.32
C GLN A 145 -5.22 21.08 -3.97
N ILE A 146 -4.60 22.05 -3.28
CA ILE A 146 -5.08 22.56 -1.99
C ILE A 146 -6.52 23.09 -2.15
N THR A 147 -6.77 23.88 -3.18
CA THR A 147 -8.08 24.46 -3.44
C THR A 147 -9.12 23.38 -3.80
N ASP A 148 -8.73 22.32 -4.51
CA ASP A 148 -9.63 21.19 -4.83
C ASP A 148 -10.06 20.44 -3.57
N THR A 149 -9.12 20.17 -2.65
CA THR A 149 -9.42 19.50 -1.38
C THR A 149 -10.39 20.34 -0.52
N TYR A 150 -10.09 21.63 -0.32
CA TYR A 150 -10.94 22.48 0.52
C TYR A 150 -12.34 22.74 -0.05
N ILE A 151 -12.48 22.79 -1.38
CA ILE A 151 -13.80 22.99 -2.02
C ILE A 151 -14.63 21.70 -1.99
N ALA A 152 -14.00 20.54 -2.19
CA ALA A 152 -14.68 19.25 -2.16
C ALA A 152 -15.29 18.96 -0.78
N ASP A 153 -14.56 19.33 0.28
CA ASP A 153 -14.93 19.08 1.68
C ASP A 153 -15.92 20.11 2.25
N TYR A 154 -16.24 21.19 1.51
CA TYR A 154 -17.15 22.23 2.01
C TYR A 154 -18.62 21.76 1.94
N GLU A 155 -19.19 21.43 3.11
CA GLU A 155 -20.53 20.83 3.22
C GLU A 155 -21.64 21.68 2.59
N ASN A 156 -21.59 23.01 2.76
CA ASN A 156 -22.62 23.93 2.24
C ASN A 156 -22.10 24.79 1.08
N LYS A 157 -22.13 24.23 -0.13
CA LYS A 157 -21.66 24.93 -1.34
C LYS A 157 -22.44 26.20 -1.67
N ALA A 158 -23.71 26.32 -1.27
CA ALA A 158 -24.50 27.53 -1.49
C ALA A 158 -23.97 28.72 -0.66
N ASP A 159 -23.69 28.48 0.62
CA ASP A 159 -23.13 29.50 1.52
C ASP A 159 -21.72 29.93 1.09
N LEU A 160 -20.91 28.97 0.63
CA LEU A 160 -19.59 29.27 0.06
C LEU A 160 -19.71 30.19 -1.16
N ILE A 161 -20.56 29.85 -2.14
CA ILE A 161 -20.76 30.68 -3.34
C ILE A 161 -21.24 32.07 -2.95
N GLN A 162 -22.22 32.17 -2.06
CA GLN A 162 -22.73 33.47 -1.61
C GLN A 162 -21.64 34.32 -0.96
N THR A 163 -20.81 33.73 -0.12
CA THR A 163 -19.70 34.41 0.57
C THR A 163 -18.61 34.87 -0.40
N ILE A 164 -18.18 34.01 -1.32
CA ILE A 164 -17.10 34.35 -2.27
C ILE A 164 -17.57 35.33 -3.35
N MET A 165 -18.83 35.23 -3.79
CA MET A 165 -19.34 36.11 -4.86
C MET A 165 -19.58 37.54 -4.37
N ALA A 166 -19.84 37.74 -3.08
CA ALA A 166 -19.82 39.07 -2.48
C ALA A 166 -18.44 39.76 -2.64
N LEU A 167 -17.35 38.99 -2.55
CA LEU A 167 -15.98 39.47 -2.78
C LEU A 167 -15.67 39.72 -4.27
N GLY A 168 -16.45 39.14 -5.18
CA GLY A 168 -16.33 39.30 -6.63
C GLY A 168 -16.48 40.74 -7.11
N MET A 169 -17.02 41.63 -6.28
CA MET A 169 -17.15 43.06 -6.56
C MET A 169 -15.89 43.86 -6.25
N THR A 170 -14.77 43.23 -5.90
CA THR A 170 -13.48 43.91 -5.71
C THR A 170 -12.90 44.51 -7.00
N LYS A 171 -11.96 45.45 -6.85
CA LYS A 171 -11.07 45.92 -7.94
C LYS A 171 -9.73 45.18 -7.94
N ASP A 172 -9.43 44.42 -6.88
CA ASP A 172 -8.20 43.66 -6.77
C ASP A 172 -8.19 42.51 -7.79
N LYS A 173 -7.27 42.63 -8.74
CA LYS A 173 -7.07 41.68 -9.84
C LYS A 173 -6.72 40.29 -9.33
N GLN A 174 -5.88 40.18 -8.29
CA GLN A 174 -5.41 38.89 -7.79
C GLN A 174 -6.54 38.14 -7.08
N LEU A 175 -7.38 38.87 -6.34
CA LEU A 175 -8.56 38.29 -5.71
C LEU A 175 -9.57 37.79 -6.76
N VAL A 176 -9.80 38.54 -7.84
CA VAL A 176 -10.65 38.10 -8.96
C VAL A 176 -10.11 36.83 -9.62
N HIS A 177 -8.78 36.69 -9.78
CA HIS A 177 -8.17 35.46 -10.31
C HIS A 177 -8.53 34.24 -9.46
N ASN A 178 -8.34 34.35 -8.15
CA ASN A 178 -8.63 33.27 -7.22
C ASN A 178 -10.12 32.91 -7.21
N LEU A 179 -10.99 33.92 -7.20
CA LEU A 179 -12.45 33.73 -7.25
C LEU A 179 -12.88 33.03 -8.55
N CYS A 180 -12.28 33.37 -9.69
CA CYS A 180 -12.54 32.68 -10.95
C CYS A 180 -12.17 31.20 -10.89
N ILE A 181 -11.02 30.84 -10.31
CA ILE A 181 -10.59 29.44 -10.18
C ILE A 181 -11.57 28.66 -9.29
N VAL A 182 -11.90 29.21 -8.12
CA VAL A 182 -12.83 28.59 -7.16
C VAL A 182 -14.21 28.38 -7.80
N MET A 183 -14.72 29.39 -8.52
CA MET A 183 -16.00 29.30 -9.20
C MET A 183 -16.01 28.28 -10.36
N VAL A 184 -14.93 28.21 -11.16
CA VAL A 184 -14.82 27.18 -12.22
C VAL A 184 -14.95 25.78 -11.62
N LYS A 185 -14.29 25.53 -10.48
CA LYS A 185 -14.33 24.23 -9.78
C LYS A 185 -15.71 23.94 -9.21
N LEU A 186 -16.30 24.89 -8.50
CA LEU A 186 -17.64 24.76 -7.93
C LEU A 186 -18.69 24.46 -9.00
N CYS A 187 -18.66 25.20 -10.12
CA CYS A 187 -19.61 25.03 -11.23
C CYS A 187 -19.33 23.79 -12.09
N ALA A 188 -18.18 23.11 -11.95
CA ALA A 188 -17.92 21.86 -12.66
C ALA A 188 -18.84 20.72 -12.18
N GLU A 189 -19.31 20.79 -10.94
CA GLU A 189 -20.25 19.82 -10.37
C GLU A 189 -21.70 20.16 -10.70
N GLN A 190 -22.44 19.20 -11.26
CA GLN A 190 -23.85 19.40 -11.62
C GLN A 190 -24.73 19.80 -10.43
N LYS A 191 -24.49 19.21 -9.25
CA LYS A 191 -25.25 19.53 -8.02
C LYS A 191 -25.17 21.01 -7.66
N THR A 192 -24.03 21.65 -7.91
CA THR A 192 -23.84 23.07 -7.65
C THR A 192 -24.63 23.94 -8.63
N ILE A 193 -24.75 23.51 -9.89
CA ILE A 193 -25.56 24.21 -10.89
C ILE A 193 -27.04 24.18 -10.48
N ASP A 194 -27.52 23.05 -9.97
CA ASP A 194 -28.90 22.88 -9.53
C ASP A 194 -29.27 23.84 -8.36
N LEU A 195 -28.27 24.27 -7.55
CA LEU A 195 -28.48 25.27 -6.49
C LEU A 195 -28.92 26.63 -7.04
N PHE A 196 -28.50 27.00 -8.26
CA PHE A 196 -28.90 28.26 -8.91
C PHE A 196 -30.35 28.26 -9.40
N ASP A 197 -30.92 27.07 -9.60
CA ASP A 197 -32.33 26.90 -9.99
C ASP A 197 -33.27 26.75 -8.77
N THR A 198 -32.72 26.75 -7.56
CA THR A 198 -33.51 26.70 -6.31
C THR A 198 -33.97 28.11 -5.92
N PRO A 199 -35.28 28.34 -5.69
CA PRO A 199 -35.82 29.67 -5.43
C PRO A 199 -35.26 30.33 -4.15
N ASP A 200 -34.92 29.52 -3.14
CA ASP A 200 -34.35 30.00 -1.87
C ASP A 200 -32.98 30.67 -2.06
N ASN A 201 -32.25 30.32 -3.12
CA ASN A 201 -30.91 30.84 -3.43
C ASN A 201 -30.94 32.04 -4.41
N LYS A 202 -32.08 32.74 -4.53
CA LYS A 202 -32.22 33.87 -5.46
C LYS A 202 -31.15 34.95 -5.29
N ASN A 203 -30.77 35.26 -4.05
CA ASN A 203 -29.74 36.28 -3.75
C ASN A 203 -28.36 35.85 -4.25
N MET A 204 -28.00 34.57 -4.08
CA MET A 204 -26.75 33.99 -4.60
C MET A 204 -26.70 34.09 -6.12
N LEU A 205 -27.81 33.77 -6.79
CA LEU A 205 -27.94 33.90 -8.25
C LEU A 205 -27.74 35.35 -8.70
N ASP A 206 -28.42 36.31 -8.07
CA ASP A 206 -28.32 37.73 -8.41
C ASP A 206 -26.91 38.28 -8.22
N LEU A 207 -26.25 37.93 -7.11
CA LEU A 207 -24.85 38.30 -6.85
C LEU A 207 -23.90 37.70 -7.89
N THR A 208 -24.13 36.45 -8.29
CA THR A 208 -23.30 35.76 -9.29
C THR A 208 -23.40 36.43 -10.65
N VAL A 209 -24.62 36.79 -11.08
CA VAL A 209 -24.85 37.54 -12.33
C VAL A 209 -24.12 38.88 -12.31
N LEU A 210 -24.23 39.65 -11.23
CA LEU A 210 -23.60 40.97 -11.11
C LEU A 210 -22.07 40.90 -11.10
N ALA A 211 -21.50 39.93 -10.39
CA ALA A 211 -20.06 39.74 -10.34
C ALA A 211 -19.49 39.31 -11.70
N ILE A 212 -20.12 38.36 -12.39
CA ILE A 212 -19.69 37.94 -13.73
C ILE A 212 -19.78 39.09 -14.73
N GLU A 213 -20.88 39.85 -14.72
CA GLU A 213 -21.06 41.04 -15.55
C GLU A 213 -19.93 42.05 -15.30
N LYS A 214 -19.58 42.30 -14.02
CA LYS A 214 -18.46 43.16 -13.66
C LYS A 214 -17.12 42.61 -14.13
N TRP A 215 -16.88 41.30 -14.00
CA TRP A 215 -15.63 40.66 -14.43
C TRP A 215 -15.40 40.81 -15.93
N ILE A 216 -16.46 40.62 -16.71
CA ILE A 216 -16.43 40.81 -18.17
C ILE A 216 -16.14 42.27 -18.51
N ASN A 217 -16.90 43.20 -17.93
CA ASN A 217 -16.78 44.63 -18.25
C ASN A 217 -15.43 45.24 -17.82
N THR A 218 -14.88 44.79 -16.68
CA THR A 218 -13.72 45.43 -16.06
C THR A 218 -12.40 44.73 -16.41
N PHE A 219 -12.40 43.40 -16.48
CA PHE A 219 -11.17 42.59 -16.52
C PHE A 219 -11.00 41.81 -17.82
N ALA A 220 -12.06 41.32 -18.46
CA ALA A 220 -11.93 40.38 -19.58
C ALA A 220 -11.15 40.93 -20.79
N LYS A 221 -11.22 42.24 -21.08
CA LYS A 221 -10.41 42.85 -22.14
C LYS A 221 -8.92 42.99 -21.77
N LYS A 222 -8.63 43.16 -20.48
CA LYS A 222 -7.27 43.45 -19.97
C LYS A 222 -6.53 42.18 -19.54
N ASP A 223 -7.26 41.11 -19.26
CA ASP A 223 -6.72 39.90 -18.66
C ASP A 223 -7.28 38.62 -19.31
N LYS A 224 -6.39 37.92 -20.03
CA LYS A 224 -6.68 36.66 -20.70
C LYS A 224 -7.05 35.53 -19.72
N PHE A 225 -6.48 35.53 -18.51
CA PHE A 225 -6.75 34.53 -17.49
C PHE A 225 -8.18 34.67 -16.96
N VAL A 226 -8.58 35.90 -16.61
CA VAL A 226 -9.94 36.19 -16.15
C VAL A 226 -10.95 35.91 -17.25
N LEU A 227 -10.68 36.33 -18.49
CA LEU A 227 -11.53 36.04 -19.65
C LEU A 227 -11.77 34.53 -19.81
N ASN A 228 -10.71 33.72 -19.85
CA ASN A 228 -10.82 32.27 -20.09
C ASN A 228 -11.63 31.57 -18.99
N ASN A 229 -11.35 31.86 -17.72
CA ASN A 229 -12.07 31.24 -16.62
C ASN A 229 -13.52 31.74 -16.53
N THR A 230 -13.78 33.03 -16.80
CA THR A 230 -15.15 33.56 -16.84
C THR A 230 -15.97 32.90 -17.96
N CYS A 231 -15.37 32.66 -19.12
CA CYS A 231 -16.01 31.91 -20.19
C CYS A 231 -16.34 30.47 -19.77
N LYS A 232 -15.42 29.76 -19.10
CA LYS A 232 -15.72 28.42 -18.57
C LYS A 232 -16.85 28.42 -17.55
N ILE A 233 -16.90 29.40 -16.65
CA ILE A 233 -18.00 29.55 -15.69
C ILE A 233 -19.32 29.73 -16.42
N LEU A 234 -19.37 30.63 -17.42
CA LEU A 234 -20.56 30.83 -18.25
C LEU A 234 -20.98 29.55 -19.00
N GLU A 235 -20.03 28.77 -19.50
CA GLU A 235 -20.32 27.49 -20.14
C GLU A 235 -21.00 26.49 -19.19
N TYR A 236 -20.60 26.43 -17.92
CA TYR A 236 -21.27 25.62 -16.92
C TYR A 236 -22.64 26.19 -16.53
N LEU A 237 -22.72 27.49 -16.25
CA LEU A 237 -23.94 28.16 -15.79
C LEU A 237 -25.02 28.27 -16.87
N LEU A 238 -24.68 28.11 -18.15
CA LEU A 238 -25.64 27.95 -19.25
C LEU A 238 -26.63 26.80 -19.02
N LYS A 239 -26.26 25.80 -18.21
CA LYS A 239 -27.13 24.67 -17.87
C LYS A 239 -28.20 25.02 -16.83
N SER A 240 -28.03 26.09 -16.04
CA SER A 240 -29.05 26.58 -15.10
C SER A 240 -30.08 27.43 -15.83
N ARG A 241 -31.36 27.06 -15.69
CA ARG A 241 -32.46 27.77 -16.36
C ARG A 241 -32.61 29.19 -15.83
N LEU A 242 -32.56 29.38 -14.50
CA LEU A 242 -32.76 30.69 -13.88
C LEU A 242 -31.58 31.63 -14.15
N PHE A 243 -30.35 31.11 -14.17
CA PHE A 243 -29.19 31.88 -14.59
C PHE A 243 -29.29 32.30 -16.05
N TYR A 244 -29.62 31.37 -16.94
CA TYR A 244 -29.81 31.65 -18.37
C TYR A 244 -30.82 32.78 -18.60
N GLU A 245 -32.00 32.69 -17.99
CA GLU A 245 -33.05 33.69 -18.16
C GLU A 245 -32.62 35.10 -17.73
N LYS A 246 -31.82 35.21 -16.65
CA LYS A 246 -31.31 36.49 -16.16
C LYS A 246 -30.11 37.03 -16.95
N PHE A 247 -29.30 36.14 -17.53
CA PHE A 247 -28.03 36.53 -18.16
C PHE A 247 -28.12 36.73 -19.67
N LYS A 248 -29.07 36.08 -20.36
CA LYS A 248 -29.17 36.08 -21.84
C LYS A 248 -29.27 37.45 -22.51
N ASN A 249 -29.82 38.44 -21.81
CA ASN A 249 -30.03 39.79 -22.34
C ASN A 249 -29.00 40.82 -21.80
N LYS A 250 -27.90 40.36 -21.20
CA LYS A 250 -26.92 41.26 -20.59
C LYS A 250 -25.99 41.87 -21.65
N PRO A 251 -25.77 43.20 -21.63
CA PRO A 251 -24.93 43.89 -22.63
C PRO A 251 -23.45 43.50 -22.58
N CYS A 252 -22.99 42.89 -21.47
CA CYS A 252 -21.63 42.35 -21.39
C CYS A 252 -21.36 41.21 -22.38
N LEU A 253 -22.41 40.54 -22.91
CA LEU A 253 -22.25 39.54 -23.97
C LEU A 253 -21.77 40.17 -25.28
N ASP A 254 -22.23 41.37 -25.64
CA ASP A 254 -21.74 42.10 -26.81
C ASP A 254 -20.27 42.45 -26.67
N LEU A 255 -19.81 42.75 -25.45
CA LEU A 255 -18.40 42.99 -25.17
C LEU A 255 -17.55 41.74 -25.43
N LEU A 256 -18.04 40.54 -25.06
CA LEU A 256 -17.35 39.29 -25.39
C LEU A 256 -17.27 39.08 -26.91
N ILE A 257 -18.35 39.36 -27.66
CA ILE A 257 -18.34 39.32 -29.14
C ILE A 257 -17.32 40.31 -29.71
N ARG A 258 -17.20 41.51 -29.15
CA ARG A 258 -16.16 42.46 -29.56
C ARG A 258 -14.75 41.95 -29.26
N ILE A 259 -14.54 41.27 -28.12
CA ILE A 259 -13.25 40.65 -27.77
C ILE A 259 -12.91 39.49 -28.72
N SER A 260 -13.89 38.71 -29.17
CA SER A 260 -13.64 37.62 -30.13
C SER A 260 -13.28 38.12 -31.52
N ARG A 261 -13.68 39.35 -31.88
CA ARG A 261 -13.26 40.05 -33.12
C ARG A 261 -11.84 40.61 -33.06
N ASP A 262 -11.25 40.73 -31.88
CA ASP A 262 -9.88 41.24 -31.74
C ASP A 262 -8.88 40.27 -32.40
N PRO A 263 -8.01 40.73 -33.32
CA PRO A 263 -7.00 39.89 -33.95
C PRO A 263 -6.03 39.26 -32.95
N LEU A 264 -5.82 39.86 -31.78
CA LEU A 264 -4.88 39.40 -30.75
C LEU A 264 -5.45 38.29 -29.84
N THR A 265 -6.74 37.97 -29.99
CA THR A 265 -7.39 36.91 -29.21
C THR A 265 -7.07 35.52 -29.80
N PRO A 266 -6.62 34.54 -29.00
CA PRO A 266 -6.34 33.20 -29.48
C PRO A 266 -7.59 32.51 -30.08
N THR A 267 -7.40 31.73 -31.16
CA THR A 267 -8.50 31.05 -31.88
C THR A 267 -9.38 30.18 -30.97
N ALA A 268 -8.77 29.47 -30.03
CA ALA A 268 -9.49 28.65 -29.05
C ALA A 268 -10.42 29.49 -28.15
N THR A 269 -9.96 30.66 -27.70
CA THR A 269 -10.77 31.59 -26.90
C THR A 269 -11.89 32.20 -27.74
N LYS A 270 -11.64 32.52 -29.01
CA LYS A 270 -12.68 33.00 -29.95
C LYS A 270 -13.79 31.96 -30.10
N ALA A 271 -13.44 30.70 -30.33
CA ALA A 271 -14.40 29.61 -30.46
C ALA A 271 -15.23 29.42 -29.18
N LEU A 272 -14.61 29.49 -28.01
CA LEU A 272 -15.30 29.39 -26.73
C LEU A 272 -16.29 30.55 -26.51
N ILE A 273 -15.86 31.79 -26.78
CA ILE A 273 -16.74 32.96 -26.71
C ILE A 273 -17.94 32.79 -27.63
N LEU A 274 -17.71 32.41 -28.89
CA LEU A 274 -18.79 32.23 -29.89
C LEU A 274 -19.78 31.14 -29.47
N LYS A 275 -19.26 30.02 -28.92
CA LYS A 275 -20.10 28.95 -28.37
C LYS A 275 -21.01 29.49 -27.26
N ILE A 276 -20.43 30.22 -26.30
CA ILE A 276 -21.18 30.80 -25.17
C ILE A 276 -22.23 31.80 -25.66
N THR A 277 -21.83 32.75 -26.50
CA THR A 277 -22.75 33.79 -27.00
C THR A 277 -23.86 33.18 -27.87
N SER A 278 -23.57 32.13 -28.65
CA SER A 278 -24.59 31.39 -29.40
C SER A 278 -25.54 30.61 -28.49
N GLY A 279 -25.06 30.16 -27.33
CA GLY A 279 -25.89 29.50 -26.32
C GLY A 279 -26.83 30.47 -25.60
N TYR A 280 -26.42 31.73 -25.39
CA TYR A 280 -27.23 32.78 -24.76
C TYR A 280 -28.15 33.54 -25.72
N SER A 281 -27.86 33.55 -27.03
CA SER A 281 -28.66 34.31 -28.00
C SER A 281 -29.91 33.52 -28.45
N THR A 282 -31.09 34.07 -28.21
CA THR A 282 -32.34 33.57 -28.84
C THR A 282 -32.49 34.04 -30.29
N ILE A 283 -31.85 35.15 -30.66
CA ILE A 283 -31.83 35.74 -32.00
C ILE A 283 -30.35 35.80 -32.42
N LEU A 284 -29.96 35.08 -33.46
CA LEU A 284 -28.64 35.27 -34.06
C LEU A 284 -28.62 36.67 -34.67
N THR A 285 -27.88 37.61 -34.08
CA THR A 285 -27.68 38.92 -34.70
C THR A 285 -26.98 38.72 -36.05
N THR A 286 -27.33 39.55 -37.04
CA THR A 286 -26.71 39.59 -38.39
C THR A 286 -25.17 39.64 -38.34
N ASP A 287 -24.66 40.19 -37.24
CA ASP A 287 -23.26 40.29 -36.86
C ASP A 287 -22.57 38.97 -36.49
N ILE A 288 -23.31 37.95 -36.01
CA ILE A 288 -22.83 36.59 -35.78
C ILE A 288 -22.84 35.81 -37.10
N ILE A 289 -23.86 36.04 -37.93
CA ILE A 289 -24.02 35.41 -39.26
C ILE A 289 -22.90 35.84 -40.22
N LYS A 290 -22.55 37.13 -40.24
CA LYS A 290 -21.41 37.65 -41.04
C LYS A 290 -20.06 37.01 -40.68
N TYR A 291 -19.88 36.56 -39.44
CA TYR A 291 -18.64 35.89 -39.02
C TYR A 291 -18.56 34.43 -39.51
N TYR A 292 -19.71 33.76 -39.65
CA TYR A 292 -19.77 32.43 -40.28
C TYR A 292 -19.63 32.49 -41.82
N GLN A 293 -19.86 33.67 -42.41
CA GLN A 293 -19.69 33.92 -43.86
C GLN A 293 -18.25 34.30 -44.27
N LEU A 294 -17.37 34.68 -43.34
CA LEU A 294 -15.98 35.02 -43.66
C LEU A 294 -15.12 33.75 -43.72
N ASP A 295 -14.80 33.36 -44.95
CA ASP A 295 -13.98 32.23 -45.37
C ASP A 295 -12.75 31.98 -44.48
N ASN A 296 -12.83 30.96 -43.62
CA ASN A 296 -11.69 30.42 -42.92
C ASN A 296 -11.59 28.91 -43.20
N PRO A 297 -10.67 28.45 -44.07
CA PRO A 297 -10.63 27.07 -44.56
C PRO A 297 -10.39 26.02 -43.45
N ASP A 298 -9.85 26.44 -42.30
CA ASP A 298 -9.56 25.57 -41.15
C ASP A 298 -10.80 25.21 -40.31
N PHE A 299 -11.95 25.87 -40.52
CA PHE A 299 -13.17 25.59 -39.75
C PHE A 299 -13.92 24.32 -40.20
N LYS A 300 -13.58 23.76 -41.37
CA LYS A 300 -14.20 22.51 -41.88
C LYS A 300 -13.85 21.25 -41.05
N ARG A 301 -12.92 21.32 -40.09
CA ARG A 301 -12.45 20.15 -39.32
C ARG A 301 -13.17 19.90 -37.98
N TYR A 302 -14.00 20.80 -37.48
CA TYR A 302 -14.71 20.61 -36.21
C TYR A 302 -16.18 20.23 -36.43
N GLY A 303 -16.40 18.94 -36.67
CA GLY A 303 -17.73 18.34 -36.80
C GLY A 303 -18.47 18.27 -35.46
N SER A 304 -19.27 19.30 -35.13
CA SER A 304 -20.40 19.18 -34.18
C SER A 304 -21.40 20.34 -34.21
N LEU A 305 -21.15 21.41 -34.96
CA LEU A 305 -22.06 22.57 -35.07
C LEU A 305 -23.18 22.40 -36.12
N SER A 306 -23.12 21.38 -36.99
CA SER A 306 -24.06 21.23 -38.11
C SER A 306 -25.46 20.78 -37.69
N THR A 307 -25.59 19.97 -36.64
CA THR A 307 -26.88 19.35 -36.28
C THR A 307 -27.84 20.28 -35.53
N SER A 308 -27.32 21.29 -34.83
CA SER A 308 -28.11 22.30 -34.11
C SER A 308 -28.61 23.43 -35.02
N LEU A 309 -27.91 23.71 -36.11
CA LEU A 309 -28.32 24.69 -37.13
C LEU A 309 -29.31 24.10 -38.14
N LEU A 310 -29.16 22.81 -38.51
CA LEU A 310 -30.13 22.06 -39.32
C LEU A 310 -31.49 21.88 -38.62
N LYS A 311 -31.51 21.73 -37.29
CA LYS A 311 -32.75 21.60 -36.50
C LYS A 311 -33.58 22.87 -36.39
N LYS A 312 -33.06 24.02 -36.85
CA LYS A 312 -33.73 25.32 -36.78
C LYS A 312 -34.17 25.86 -38.15
N ASP A 313 -34.11 25.04 -39.20
CA ASP A 313 -34.47 25.38 -40.60
C ASP A 313 -33.71 26.59 -41.18
N ILE A 314 -32.48 26.82 -40.74
CA ILE A 314 -31.64 27.95 -41.22
C ILE A 314 -30.70 27.51 -42.36
N LEU A 315 -30.46 26.21 -42.51
CA LEU A 315 -29.63 25.60 -43.56
C LEU A 315 -30.48 24.64 -44.39
N ASP A 316 -30.37 24.73 -45.72
CA ASP A 316 -30.94 23.77 -46.65
C ASP A 316 -30.25 22.40 -46.45
N SER A 317 -31.07 21.39 -46.16
CA SER A 317 -30.64 20.04 -45.82
C SER A 317 -29.96 19.31 -46.99
N ASN A 318 -30.14 19.76 -48.22
CA ASN A 318 -29.61 19.10 -49.41
C ASN A 318 -28.22 19.59 -49.83
N ASN A 319 -27.85 20.82 -49.48
CA ASN A 319 -26.61 21.44 -49.98
C ASN A 319 -25.83 22.25 -48.92
N GLY A 320 -26.36 22.41 -47.70
CA GLY A 320 -25.68 23.11 -46.62
C GLY A 320 -25.52 24.61 -46.82
N ARG A 321 -26.33 25.24 -47.68
CA ARG A 321 -26.39 26.71 -47.85
C ARG A 321 -27.48 27.32 -46.93
N PHE A 322 -27.24 28.55 -46.48
CA PHE A 322 -28.20 29.27 -45.64
C PHE A 322 -29.39 29.78 -46.48
N LEU A 323 -30.59 29.71 -45.93
CA LEU A 323 -31.81 30.29 -46.53
C LEU A 323 -31.82 31.81 -46.25
N ASP A 324 -31.97 32.62 -47.29
CA ASP A 324 -31.99 34.08 -47.17
C ASP A 324 -33.30 34.55 -46.51
N PRO A 325 -33.24 35.39 -45.45
CA PRO A 325 -34.44 35.89 -44.76
C PRO A 325 -35.09 37.12 -45.44
N GLU A 326 -34.49 37.67 -46.49
CA GLU A 326 -35.01 38.83 -47.23
C GLU A 326 -35.02 38.54 -48.75
N GLY A 327 -35.96 37.70 -49.16
CA GLY A 327 -36.31 37.49 -50.57
C GLY A 327 -37.80 37.75 -50.77
N ASP A 328 -38.16 39.03 -50.92
CA ASP A 328 -39.53 39.47 -51.16
C ASP A 328 -39.94 39.28 -52.64
N VAL A 329 -41.12 38.67 -52.80
CA VAL A 329 -42.15 38.96 -53.82
C VAL A 329 -41.95 38.35 -55.23
N ASP A 330 -42.73 37.31 -55.59
CA ASP A 330 -43.96 37.51 -56.38
C ASP A 330 -44.80 36.24 -56.72
N THR A 331 -46.10 36.31 -56.38
CA THR A 331 -47.29 35.66 -57.03
C THR A 331 -47.61 34.15 -56.78
N PRO A 332 -48.88 33.67 -56.94
CA PRO A 332 -49.85 33.61 -55.83
C PRO A 332 -50.68 32.29 -55.73
N ILE A 333 -51.43 32.13 -54.63
CA ILE A 333 -52.67 31.31 -54.46
C ILE A 333 -52.52 29.78 -54.69
N SER A 334 -52.75 28.87 -53.73
CA SER A 334 -54.08 28.52 -53.19
C SER A 334 -53.96 27.41 -52.13
N THR A 335 -54.68 27.56 -51.02
CA THR A 335 -55.19 26.46 -50.17
C THR A 335 -56.17 25.58 -50.97
N PRO A 336 -56.42 24.29 -50.66
CA PRO A 336 -56.59 23.79 -49.29
C PRO A 336 -56.14 22.33 -48.98
N ASN A 337 -56.06 22.03 -47.68
CA ASN A 337 -56.23 20.70 -47.07
C ASN A 337 -57.64 20.13 -47.41
N PRO A 338 -57.99 18.83 -47.18
CA PRO A 338 -57.39 17.89 -46.22
C PRO A 338 -57.34 16.38 -46.65
N SER A 339 -56.76 15.58 -45.74
CA SER A 339 -57.28 14.29 -45.25
C SER A 339 -56.79 12.94 -45.82
N SER A 340 -56.61 12.05 -44.84
CA SER A 340 -56.79 10.59 -44.84
C SER A 340 -55.59 9.68 -45.11
N SER A 341 -55.21 9.04 -44.00
CA SER A 341 -54.73 7.67 -43.83
C SER A 341 -54.74 6.72 -45.03
N LYS A 342 -53.73 5.83 -45.09
CA LYS A 342 -53.88 4.39 -44.79
C LYS A 342 -52.55 3.63 -44.98
N TYR A 343 -52.30 2.72 -44.04
CA TYR A 343 -51.65 1.41 -44.15
C TYR A 343 -50.72 1.12 -45.34
N SER A 344 -49.54 0.54 -45.06
CA SER A 344 -49.38 -0.93 -45.11
C SER A 344 -47.92 -1.37 -45.00
N LEU A 345 -47.75 -2.48 -44.27
CA LEU A 345 -46.74 -3.55 -44.34
C LEU A 345 -45.78 -3.50 -45.54
N GLY A 346 -44.49 -3.87 -45.43
CA GLY A 346 -43.86 -4.82 -44.52
C GLY A 346 -43.00 -5.80 -45.33
N SER A 347 -42.00 -6.41 -44.67
CA SER A 347 -41.13 -7.50 -45.16
C SER A 347 -40.06 -7.09 -46.19
N SER A 348 -38.85 -7.65 -46.26
CA SER A 348 -38.23 -8.79 -45.58
C SER A 348 -36.71 -8.82 -45.84
N LEU A 349 -35.99 -9.41 -44.87
CA LEU A 349 -34.79 -10.26 -44.96
C LEU A 349 -33.56 -9.84 -45.82
N SER A 350 -32.41 -9.78 -45.15
CA SER A 350 -31.33 -10.76 -45.36
C SER A 350 -30.33 -10.81 -44.19
N ARG A 351 -29.98 -12.05 -43.80
CA ARG A 351 -29.00 -12.48 -42.77
C ARG A 351 -27.57 -12.24 -43.27
N SER A 352 -26.53 -12.01 -42.45
CA SER A 352 -25.83 -13.05 -41.68
C SER A 352 -24.64 -12.43 -40.89
N THR A 353 -24.65 -12.53 -39.56
CA THR A 353 -23.70 -13.26 -38.66
C THR A 353 -22.22 -12.88 -38.68
N THR A 354 -21.70 -12.36 -37.56
CA THR A 354 -20.77 -13.08 -36.65
C THR A 354 -20.49 -12.30 -35.35
N ASN A 355 -20.78 -12.99 -34.23
CA ASN A 355 -20.17 -12.98 -32.89
C ASN A 355 -19.52 -11.71 -32.30
N LEU A 356 -20.01 -11.27 -31.13
CA LEU A 356 -19.18 -10.99 -29.94
C LEU A 356 -19.99 -11.10 -28.64
N ARG A 357 -19.43 -11.89 -27.71
CA ARG A 357 -19.82 -12.08 -26.31
C ARG A 357 -19.67 -10.79 -25.51
N ALA A 358 -20.62 -10.53 -24.61
CA ALA A 358 -20.46 -10.52 -23.15
C ALA A 358 -21.50 -9.59 -22.50
N SER A 359 -22.34 -10.19 -21.68
CA SER A 359 -23.44 -9.60 -20.94
C SER A 359 -23.05 -9.28 -19.48
N LEU A 360 -23.37 -8.07 -19.03
CA LEU A 360 -23.89 -7.76 -17.68
C LEU A 360 -25.43 -7.96 -17.73
N PRO A 361 -26.18 -8.20 -16.62
CA PRO A 361 -26.23 -7.28 -15.48
C PRO A 361 -26.60 -7.84 -14.08
N LEU A 362 -26.59 -6.91 -13.12
CA LEU A 362 -27.14 -6.90 -11.76
C LEU A 362 -28.39 -7.76 -11.49
N ILE A 363 -28.47 -8.33 -10.28
CA ILE A 363 -29.73 -8.60 -9.56
C ILE A 363 -29.56 -8.27 -8.06
N ASN A 364 -30.52 -7.51 -7.53
CA ASN A 364 -30.75 -7.26 -6.10
C ASN A 364 -32.04 -7.99 -5.67
N SER A 365 -31.96 -8.68 -4.53
CA SER A 365 -32.98 -9.01 -3.51
C SER A 365 -34.47 -9.21 -3.86
N ALA A 366 -35.01 -10.38 -3.49
CA ALA A 366 -36.33 -10.53 -2.86
C ALA A 366 -36.37 -11.78 -1.95
N ARG A 367 -36.92 -11.61 -0.73
CA ARG A 367 -37.26 -12.65 0.26
C ARG A 367 -38.53 -13.41 -0.15
N THR A 368 -38.61 -14.70 0.17
CA THR A 368 -39.68 -15.34 0.99
C THR A 368 -39.50 -16.85 1.12
N ASN A 369 -39.67 -17.34 2.36
CA ASN A 369 -40.22 -18.64 2.83
C ASN A 369 -39.78 -19.95 2.15
N PHE A 370 -39.15 -20.87 2.92
CA PHE A 370 -39.56 -22.28 2.97
C PHE A 370 -39.00 -22.99 4.23
N GLU A 371 -39.71 -24.04 4.60
CA GLU A 371 -39.78 -24.72 5.89
C GLU A 371 -38.58 -25.61 6.27
N ASN A 372 -38.49 -25.89 7.58
CA ASN A 372 -37.56 -26.84 8.21
C ASN A 372 -37.61 -28.26 7.61
N PRO A 373 -36.45 -28.93 7.43
CA PRO A 373 -36.35 -30.37 7.59
C PRO A 373 -35.88 -30.73 9.01
N LYS A 374 -36.66 -31.57 9.68
CA LYS A 374 -36.30 -32.24 10.93
C LYS A 374 -35.03 -33.08 10.72
N PHE A 375 -34.02 -32.86 11.56
CA PHE A 375 -32.86 -33.73 11.66
C PHE A 375 -33.12 -34.77 12.76
N GLU A 376 -33.28 -36.04 12.37
CA GLU A 376 -33.33 -37.16 13.30
C GLU A 376 -31.90 -37.52 13.75
N LEU A 377 -31.71 -37.66 15.06
CA LEU A 377 -30.45 -38.12 15.67
C LEU A 377 -30.27 -39.63 15.47
N PRO A 378 -29.02 -40.13 15.27
CA PRO A 378 -28.76 -41.55 15.07
C PRO A 378 -29.06 -42.40 16.32
N SER A 379 -29.49 -43.63 16.08
CA SER A 379 -30.02 -44.62 17.03
C SER A 379 -29.07 -45.15 18.12
N TRP A 380 -27.82 -44.69 18.21
CA TRP A 380 -26.89 -45.09 19.27
C TRP A 380 -27.00 -44.22 20.54
N ALA A 381 -27.77 -43.14 20.52
CA ALA A 381 -28.00 -42.26 21.68
C ALA A 381 -29.04 -42.80 22.69
N LYS A 382 -29.40 -44.08 22.62
CA LYS A 382 -30.34 -44.75 23.54
C LYS A 382 -29.71 -46.01 24.16
N ALA A 383 -28.70 -45.85 25.01
CA ALA A 383 -28.29 -46.91 25.94
C ALA A 383 -27.29 -46.40 27.00
N ILE A 384 -27.78 -45.84 28.11
CA ILE A 384 -27.09 -45.90 29.41
C ILE A 384 -28.15 -46.11 30.51
N PRO A 385 -28.02 -47.10 31.42
CA PRO A 385 -29.04 -47.42 32.42
C PRO A 385 -29.05 -46.44 33.60
N GLU A 386 -30.25 -46.13 34.08
CA GLU A 386 -30.52 -45.43 35.34
C GLU A 386 -30.17 -46.32 36.53
N TYR A 387 -29.16 -45.94 37.32
CA TYR A 387 -29.08 -46.22 38.74
C TYR A 387 -28.24 -45.12 39.38
N MET A 388 -28.88 -44.18 40.10
CA MET A 388 -28.38 -43.69 41.40
C MET A 388 -29.40 -42.77 42.09
N ASP A 389 -29.47 -43.00 43.40
CA ASP A 389 -30.44 -42.58 44.41
C ASP A 389 -30.34 -41.07 44.78
N PRO A 390 -31.43 -40.30 44.98
CA PRO A 390 -31.36 -38.85 45.16
C PRO A 390 -31.02 -38.34 46.57
N ASP A 391 -30.81 -39.20 47.57
CA ASP A 391 -30.84 -38.78 48.99
C ASP A 391 -29.49 -38.58 49.70
N SER A 392 -28.37 -38.50 48.97
CA SER A 392 -27.10 -38.07 49.58
C SER A 392 -26.61 -36.75 48.98
N LEU A 393 -26.90 -35.63 49.65
CA LEU A 393 -26.09 -34.38 49.71
C LEU A 393 -26.88 -33.21 50.34
N ARG A 394 -26.93 -33.16 51.68
CA ARG A 394 -27.00 -31.90 52.44
C ARG A 394 -25.86 -31.99 53.48
N PRO A 395 -24.78 -31.20 53.35
CA PRO A 395 -24.84 -29.75 53.55
C PRO A 395 -23.87 -28.96 52.65
N ALA A 396 -24.33 -28.45 51.50
CA ALA A 396 -23.52 -27.56 50.64
C ALA A 396 -24.26 -26.28 50.17
N LYS A 397 -25.43 -25.99 50.73
CA LYS A 397 -26.24 -24.81 50.33
C LYS A 397 -25.98 -23.54 51.14
N GLN A 398 -25.40 -23.62 52.34
CA GLN A 398 -25.12 -22.42 53.15
C GLN A 398 -23.75 -21.77 52.85
N LEU A 399 -22.75 -22.52 52.37
CA LEU A 399 -21.43 -21.94 52.04
C LEU A 399 -21.39 -21.24 50.66
N ARG A 400 -22.21 -21.67 49.69
CA ARG A 400 -22.28 -21.04 48.35
C ARG A 400 -22.93 -19.65 48.35
N GLY A 401 -23.81 -19.36 49.30
CA GLY A 401 -24.45 -18.04 49.42
C GLY A 401 -23.49 -16.95 49.90
N PHE A 402 -22.51 -17.31 50.73
CA PHE A 402 -21.60 -16.35 51.35
C PHE A 402 -20.41 -15.96 50.45
N ILE A 403 -19.88 -16.92 49.67
CA ILE A 403 -18.74 -16.67 48.76
C ILE A 403 -19.18 -15.94 47.49
N LYS A 404 -20.41 -16.18 47.00
CA LYS A 404 -20.92 -15.55 45.76
C LYS A 404 -21.25 -14.06 45.93
N LYS A 405 -21.63 -13.61 47.13
CA LYS A 405 -21.92 -12.18 47.39
C LYS A 405 -20.67 -11.32 47.61
N ARG A 406 -19.58 -11.88 48.14
CA ARG A 406 -18.30 -11.12 48.30
C ARG A 406 -17.43 -11.13 47.04
N GLY A 407 -17.44 -12.21 46.25
CA GLY A 407 -16.65 -12.29 45.02
C GLY A 407 -17.20 -11.45 43.86
N VAL A 408 -18.53 -11.31 43.75
CA VAL A 408 -19.16 -10.50 42.69
C VAL A 408 -18.93 -9.01 42.91
N ASN A 409 -19.06 -8.52 44.15
CA ASN A 409 -18.82 -7.11 44.48
C ASN A 409 -17.34 -6.70 44.33
N LEU A 410 -16.38 -7.61 44.53
CA LEU A 410 -14.96 -7.29 44.34
C LEU A 410 -14.58 -7.24 42.85
N ILE A 411 -15.15 -8.12 42.02
CA ILE A 411 -14.91 -8.16 40.57
C ILE A 411 -15.61 -7.00 39.85
N GLU A 412 -16.81 -6.60 40.30
CA GLU A 412 -17.50 -5.42 39.76
C GLU A 412 -16.83 -4.10 40.20
N ASN A 413 -16.24 -4.04 41.39
CA ASN A 413 -15.46 -2.87 41.83
C ASN A 413 -14.13 -2.76 41.09
N ILE A 414 -13.41 -3.87 40.84
CA ILE A 414 -12.16 -3.85 40.07
C ILE A 414 -12.42 -3.50 38.60
N LYS A 415 -13.48 -4.05 38.00
CA LYS A 415 -13.87 -3.71 36.62
C LYS A 415 -14.34 -2.27 36.47
N SER A 416 -15.08 -1.74 37.44
CA SER A 416 -15.53 -0.35 37.39
C SER A 416 -14.39 0.63 37.66
N GLU A 417 -13.42 0.29 38.49
CA GLU A 417 -12.22 1.10 38.72
C GLU A 417 -11.29 1.09 37.50
N ASP A 418 -11.05 -0.06 36.86
CA ASP A 418 -10.23 -0.15 35.63
C ASP A 418 -10.91 0.53 34.44
N GLU A 419 -12.23 0.41 34.29
CA GLU A 419 -12.98 1.18 33.29
C GLU A 419 -12.94 2.68 33.57
N ARG A 420 -12.97 3.08 34.85
CA ARG A 420 -12.91 4.49 35.25
C ARG A 420 -11.51 5.05 35.07
N ILE A 421 -10.45 4.29 35.33
CA ILE A 421 -9.06 4.66 35.04
C ILE A 421 -8.83 4.74 33.53
N LEU A 422 -9.36 3.81 32.73
CA LEU A 422 -9.27 3.84 31.27
C LEU A 422 -10.09 4.99 30.68
N LYS A 423 -11.33 5.23 31.16
CA LYS A 423 -12.16 6.38 30.77
C LYS A 423 -11.54 7.69 31.22
N ASN A 424 -10.91 7.76 32.39
CA ASN A 424 -10.20 8.96 32.85
C ASN A 424 -8.89 9.18 32.09
N ARG A 425 -8.19 8.12 31.65
CA ARG A 425 -7.03 8.24 30.74
C ARG A 425 -7.46 8.67 29.34
N ILE A 426 -8.56 8.14 28.81
CA ILE A 426 -9.12 8.53 27.51
C ILE A 426 -9.71 9.95 27.57
N ALA A 427 -10.35 10.34 28.68
CA ALA A 427 -10.86 11.69 28.92
C ALA A 427 -9.72 12.69 29.13
N ALA A 428 -8.71 12.37 29.94
CA ALA A 428 -7.51 13.20 30.07
C ALA A 428 -6.74 13.31 28.74
N SER A 429 -6.74 12.26 27.91
CA SER A 429 -6.20 12.33 26.55
C SER A 429 -7.08 13.22 25.66
N ARG A 430 -8.41 13.09 25.70
CA ARG A 430 -9.36 13.92 24.92
C ARG A 430 -9.35 15.39 25.33
N ASP A 431 -9.25 15.71 26.62
CA ASP A 431 -9.20 17.07 27.16
C ASP A 431 -7.89 17.79 26.78
N ILE A 432 -6.81 17.04 26.51
CA ILE A 432 -5.55 17.58 25.96
C ILE A 432 -5.68 17.92 24.46
N TYR A 433 -6.68 17.39 23.75
CA TYR A 433 -6.89 17.57 22.31
C TYR A 433 -8.19 18.30 21.92
N GLN A 434 -9.09 18.59 22.87
CA GLN A 434 -10.33 19.33 22.65
C GLN A 434 -10.49 20.45 23.70
N SER A 435 -9.69 21.51 23.59
CA SER A 435 -9.96 22.77 24.29
C SER A 435 -10.47 23.81 23.27
N PRO A 436 -11.47 24.64 23.62
CA PRO A 436 -12.05 25.59 22.67
C PRO A 436 -11.07 26.71 22.32
N LEU A 437 -11.19 27.17 21.07
CA LEU A 437 -10.48 28.30 20.48
C LEU A 437 -10.36 29.48 21.46
N TYR A 438 -9.14 29.78 21.92
CA TYR A 438 -8.90 30.99 22.69
C TYR A 438 -9.13 32.22 21.81
N LYS A 439 -9.94 33.11 22.36
CA LYS A 439 -10.23 34.48 21.94
C LYS A 439 -8.91 35.24 21.76
N ILE A 440 -8.62 35.69 20.53
CA ILE A 440 -7.47 36.54 20.23
C ILE A 440 -7.70 37.90 20.89
N THR A 441 -7.03 38.17 22.01
CA THR A 441 -6.80 39.53 22.48
C THR A 441 -5.45 39.99 21.95
N TYR A 442 -5.48 41.00 21.10
CA TYR A 442 -4.29 41.74 20.67
C TYR A 442 -3.66 42.40 21.88
N PHE A 443 -2.42 42.04 22.19
CA PHE A 443 -1.52 42.90 22.97
C PHE A 443 -0.35 43.29 22.06
N SER A 444 -0.30 44.58 21.75
CA SER A 444 0.87 45.27 21.23
C SER A 444 1.89 45.47 22.35
N ASP A 445 3.15 45.30 21.98
CA ASP A 445 4.37 45.76 22.66
C ASP A 445 4.96 44.92 23.81
N GLY A 446 6.28 44.68 23.68
CA GLY A 446 7.19 44.46 24.82
C GLY A 446 7.75 43.03 24.94
N ARG A 447 8.99 42.83 24.51
CA ARG A 447 9.75 41.56 24.51
C ARG A 447 10.02 41.01 25.93
N HIS A 448 10.02 39.67 26.07
CA HIS A 448 10.87 38.91 27.00
C HIS A 448 11.36 37.59 26.35
N PRO A 449 12.63 37.17 26.54
CA PRO A 449 13.23 36.02 25.84
C PRO A 449 13.13 34.71 26.64
N SER A 450 11.91 34.29 27.02
CA SER A 450 11.67 32.98 27.64
C SER A 450 10.52 32.17 27.01
N ASP A 451 9.94 32.65 25.90
CA ASP A 451 8.87 31.96 25.18
C ASP A 451 9.42 31.18 23.99
N ALA A 452 10.11 30.07 24.26
CA ALA A 452 10.12 28.98 23.29
C ALA A 452 8.69 28.39 23.29
N LEU A 453 7.88 28.79 22.31
CA LEU A 453 6.58 28.17 22.05
C LEU A 453 6.76 26.63 22.08
N PRO A 454 5.91 25.87 22.80
CA PRO A 454 5.91 24.42 22.63
C PRO A 454 5.68 24.13 21.14
N PRO A 455 6.35 23.11 20.56
CA PRO A 455 6.22 22.82 19.13
C PRO A 455 4.73 22.73 18.81
N GLY A 456 4.26 23.62 17.92
CA GLY A 456 2.84 23.76 17.64
C GLY A 456 2.23 22.40 17.38
N LYS A 457 1.21 22.02 18.15
CA LYS A 457 0.44 20.80 17.94
C LYS A 457 -0.14 20.85 16.53
N LYS A 458 0.53 20.21 15.57
CA LYS A 458 -0.03 19.97 14.24
C LYS A 458 -1.25 19.08 14.46
N SER A 459 -2.44 19.62 14.24
CA SER A 459 -3.67 18.82 14.17
C SER A 459 -3.53 17.95 12.93
N TYR A 460 -3.03 16.72 13.10
CA TYR A 460 -2.87 15.79 12.00
C TYR A 460 -4.27 15.31 11.58
N ASN A 461 -4.66 15.59 10.33
CA ASN A 461 -5.96 15.15 9.83
C ASN A 461 -6.01 13.61 9.78
N LYS A 462 -7.06 12.99 10.34
CA LYS A 462 -7.29 11.53 10.29
C LYS A 462 -7.37 11.02 8.85
N ASP A 463 -7.82 11.86 7.93
CA ASP A 463 -7.97 11.53 6.51
C ASP A 463 -6.60 11.38 5.82
N LEU A 464 -5.58 12.10 6.32
CA LEU A 464 -4.24 12.01 5.76
C LEU A 464 -3.60 10.62 5.99
N VAL A 465 -3.79 10.06 7.19
CA VAL A 465 -3.34 8.69 7.49
C VAL A 465 -4.05 7.69 6.57
N GLN A 466 -5.35 7.87 6.32
CA GLN A 466 -6.11 7.00 5.42
C GLN A 466 -5.56 7.05 3.98
N ASN A 467 -5.29 8.24 3.47
CA ASN A 467 -4.72 8.40 2.13
C ASN A 467 -3.36 7.70 1.99
N TYR A 468 -2.48 7.84 2.99
CA TYR A 468 -1.20 7.12 2.95
C TYR A 468 -1.37 5.61 3.06
N LEU A 469 -2.31 5.12 3.87
CA LEU A 469 -2.60 3.68 3.94
C LEU A 469 -3.12 3.12 2.61
N GLU A 470 -3.94 3.88 1.87
CA GLU A 470 -4.40 3.50 0.54
C GLU A 470 -3.27 3.48 -0.49
N MET A 471 -2.28 4.37 -0.33
CA MET A 471 -1.07 4.41 -1.16
C MET A 471 -0.10 3.26 -0.88
N LEU A 472 -0.21 2.57 0.26
CA LEU A 472 0.61 1.38 0.55
C LEU A 472 0.23 0.16 -0.30
N ASN A 473 -0.88 0.20 -1.03
CA ASN A 473 -1.25 -0.92 -1.88
C ASN A 473 -0.31 -1.04 -3.08
N SER A 474 0.63 -1.98 -3.00
CA SER A 474 1.64 -2.25 -4.03
C SER A 474 1.06 -2.76 -5.36
N GLU A 475 -0.18 -3.26 -5.39
CA GLU A 475 -0.82 -3.70 -6.63
C GLU A 475 -1.33 -2.49 -7.45
N ASN A 476 -1.71 -1.42 -6.76
CA ASN A 476 -2.37 -0.26 -7.37
C ASN A 476 -1.45 0.96 -7.52
N ASN A 477 -0.37 1.03 -6.75
CA ASN A 477 0.49 2.21 -6.66
C ASN A 477 1.93 1.88 -7.09
N SER A 478 2.63 2.88 -7.62
CA SER A 478 4.06 2.74 -7.92
C SER A 478 4.88 2.57 -6.65
N LYS A 479 6.04 1.92 -6.77
CA LYS A 479 6.98 1.72 -5.67
C LYS A 479 7.34 3.05 -4.98
N ASP A 480 7.56 4.12 -5.75
CA ASP A 480 7.89 5.44 -5.21
C ASP A 480 6.76 6.04 -4.38
N MET A 481 5.50 5.84 -4.79
CA MET A 481 4.33 6.27 -4.03
C MET A 481 4.22 5.50 -2.71
N VAL A 482 4.46 4.19 -2.75
CA VAL A 482 4.49 3.33 -1.56
C VAL A 482 5.58 3.78 -0.59
N VAL A 483 6.80 4.00 -1.09
CA VAL A 483 7.95 4.49 -0.29
C VAL A 483 7.64 5.86 0.32
N THR A 484 7.06 6.77 -0.47
CA THR A 484 6.65 8.09 0.00
C THR A 484 5.60 8.00 1.10
N ALA A 485 4.58 7.16 0.92
CA ALA A 485 3.53 6.94 1.91
C ALA A 485 4.10 6.35 3.20
N LEU A 486 4.96 5.34 3.10
CA LEU A 486 5.63 4.70 4.22
C LEU A 486 6.49 5.70 5.01
N ASN A 487 7.31 6.50 4.31
CA ASN A 487 8.13 7.53 4.94
C ASN A 487 7.28 8.58 5.68
N ASN A 488 6.16 9.01 5.08
CA ASN A 488 5.26 9.97 5.71
C ASN A 488 4.54 9.37 6.92
N LEU A 489 4.12 8.10 6.87
CA LEU A 489 3.55 7.40 8.02
C LEU A 489 4.56 7.29 9.16
N VAL A 490 5.83 7.01 8.86
CA VAL A 490 6.91 6.97 9.87
C VAL A 490 7.18 8.33 10.49
N GLN A 491 7.03 9.45 9.76
CA GLN A 491 7.16 10.79 10.33
C GLN A 491 6.06 11.13 11.34
N MET A 492 4.92 10.43 11.31
CA MET A 492 3.80 10.60 12.23
C MET A 492 3.46 9.33 13.02
N LEU A 493 4.46 8.47 13.21
CA LEU A 493 4.34 7.10 13.75
C LEU A 493 3.45 7.01 14.99
N ASP A 494 3.66 7.91 15.96
CA ASP A 494 2.92 7.92 17.23
C ASP A 494 1.42 8.14 17.03
N TYR A 495 1.06 8.97 16.06
CA TYR A 495 -0.32 9.32 15.74
C TYR A 495 -0.95 8.28 14.79
N SER A 496 -0.25 7.93 13.70
CA SER A 496 -0.73 6.94 12.74
C SER A 496 -0.90 5.57 13.41
N GLY A 497 0.00 5.18 14.31
CA GLY A 497 -0.08 3.92 15.05
C GLY A 497 -1.37 3.79 15.86
N ILE A 498 -1.81 4.86 16.54
CA ILE A 498 -3.10 4.87 17.27
C ILE A 498 -4.25 4.66 16.29
N ILE A 499 -4.29 5.45 15.21
CA ILE A 499 -5.38 5.42 14.24
C ILE A 499 -5.47 4.08 13.51
N ILE A 500 -4.33 3.48 13.18
CA ILE A 500 -4.25 2.18 12.54
C ILE A 500 -4.84 1.11 13.46
N MET A 501 -4.49 1.12 14.75
CA MET A 501 -5.02 0.15 15.72
C MET A 501 -6.49 0.40 16.12
N GLU A 502 -7.07 1.56 15.84
CA GLU A 502 -8.50 1.81 16.06
C GLU A 502 -9.41 1.08 15.06
N SER A 503 -8.91 0.70 13.88
CA SER A 503 -9.74 0.15 12.79
C SER A 503 -9.14 -1.08 12.12
N THR A 504 -9.94 -2.16 12.03
CA THR A 504 -9.55 -3.40 11.35
C THR A 504 -9.11 -3.12 9.90
N SER A 505 -9.86 -2.32 9.15
CA SER A 505 -9.53 -2.00 7.76
C SER A 505 -8.17 -1.32 7.64
N LYS A 506 -7.89 -0.34 8.51
CA LYS A 506 -6.63 0.41 8.52
C LYS A 506 -5.46 -0.47 8.92
N PHE A 507 -5.66 -1.33 9.92
CA PHE A 507 -4.67 -2.31 10.33
C PHE A 507 -4.31 -3.28 9.21
N LEU A 508 -5.30 -3.83 8.50
CA LEU A 508 -5.06 -4.74 7.38
C LEU A 508 -4.36 -4.06 6.20
N GLN A 509 -4.70 -2.79 5.91
CA GLN A 509 -3.97 -1.98 4.93
C GLN A 509 -2.52 -1.76 5.37
N ALA A 510 -2.29 -1.38 6.63
CA ALA A 510 -0.94 -1.20 7.17
C ALA A 510 -0.10 -2.50 7.10
N CYS A 511 -0.73 -3.67 7.26
CA CYS A 511 -0.04 -4.96 7.17
C CYS A 511 0.46 -5.30 5.76
N GLN A 512 0.02 -4.59 4.70
CA GLN A 512 0.59 -4.76 3.35
C GLN A 512 2.09 -4.45 3.32
N VAL A 513 2.56 -3.61 4.24
CA VAL A 513 3.99 -3.28 4.41
C VAL A 513 4.83 -4.52 4.73
N LEU A 514 4.23 -5.56 5.33
CA LEU A 514 4.93 -6.80 5.70
C LEU A 514 5.31 -7.65 4.48
N GLU A 515 4.69 -7.41 3.33
CA GLU A 515 4.93 -8.13 2.08
C GLU A 515 5.82 -7.37 1.10
N MET A 516 6.13 -6.10 1.38
CA MET A 516 6.97 -5.29 0.52
C MET A 516 8.41 -5.78 0.56
N VAL A 517 8.88 -6.29 -0.57
CA VAL A 517 10.25 -6.76 -0.78
C VAL A 517 11.01 -5.79 -1.68
N ASP A 518 12.34 -5.92 -1.72
CA ASP A 518 13.22 -5.14 -2.59
C ASP A 518 13.15 -3.61 -2.41
N LEU A 519 12.89 -3.13 -1.20
CA LEU A 519 12.99 -1.71 -0.85
C LEU A 519 14.46 -1.25 -0.80
N ASP A 520 14.70 0.03 -1.11
CA ASP A 520 16.01 0.65 -0.90
C ASP A 520 16.33 0.74 0.61
N TYR A 521 17.58 1.08 0.95
CA TYR A 521 18.03 1.04 2.35
C TYR A 521 17.21 1.97 3.26
N ASP A 522 16.90 3.19 2.78
CA ASP A 522 16.16 4.17 3.55
C ASP A 522 14.69 3.76 3.74
N ALA A 523 14.00 3.29 2.68
CA ALA A 523 12.64 2.80 2.82
C ALA A 523 12.57 1.50 3.63
N MET A 524 13.60 0.65 3.57
CA MET A 524 13.71 -0.54 4.44
C MET A 524 13.82 -0.14 5.92
N GLU A 525 14.59 0.90 6.26
CA GLU A 525 14.66 1.37 7.65
C GLU A 525 13.33 2.00 8.11
N SER A 526 12.62 2.70 7.21
CA SER A 526 11.24 3.15 7.45
C SER A 526 10.27 1.99 7.64
N GLN A 527 10.34 0.96 6.79
CA GLN A 527 9.55 -0.28 6.88
C GLN A 527 9.74 -0.93 8.25
N LYS A 528 11.00 -1.08 8.65
CA LYS A 528 11.38 -1.66 9.94
C LYS A 528 10.81 -0.87 11.13
N LYS A 529 10.93 0.47 11.11
CA LYS A 529 10.38 1.34 12.16
C LYS A 529 8.86 1.24 12.23
N PHE A 530 8.20 1.24 11.07
CA PHE A 530 6.76 1.11 10.97
C PHE A 530 6.26 -0.23 11.53
N ILE A 531 6.89 -1.34 11.15
CA ILE A 531 6.52 -2.67 11.66
C ILE A 531 6.74 -2.74 13.18
N ASN A 532 7.87 -2.21 13.69
CA ASN A 532 8.12 -2.17 15.13
C ASN A 532 7.02 -1.42 15.90
N GLU A 533 6.47 -0.34 15.34
CA GLU A 533 5.33 0.35 15.95
C GLU A 533 4.08 -0.54 16.00
N LEU A 534 3.79 -1.25 14.92
CA LEU A 534 2.67 -2.19 14.88
C LEU A 534 2.84 -3.30 15.93
N ILE A 535 4.07 -3.78 16.13
CA ILE A 535 4.40 -4.77 17.17
C ILE A 535 4.12 -4.21 18.56
N GLN A 536 4.61 -3.00 18.85
CA GLN A 536 4.49 -2.38 20.18
C GLN A 536 3.03 -2.09 20.57
N ARG A 537 2.18 -1.77 19.58
CA ARG A 537 0.77 -1.44 19.80
C ARG A 537 -0.18 -2.63 19.62
N MET A 538 0.33 -3.81 19.29
CA MET A 538 -0.48 -4.99 19.02
C MET A 538 -1.32 -5.37 20.24
N ASP A 539 -2.63 -5.40 20.07
CA ASP A 539 -3.57 -5.86 21.10
C ASP A 539 -4.25 -7.19 20.69
N LYS A 540 -5.16 -7.66 21.53
CA LYS A 540 -5.87 -8.93 21.30
C LYS A 540 -6.81 -8.90 20.10
N GLU A 541 -7.40 -7.74 19.80
CA GLU A 541 -8.34 -7.58 18.68
C GLU A 541 -7.56 -7.55 17.35
N ARG A 542 -6.44 -6.83 17.28
CA ARG A 542 -5.59 -6.76 16.09
C ARG A 542 -4.84 -8.05 15.83
N ALA A 543 -4.41 -8.75 16.88
CA ALA A 543 -3.88 -10.10 16.74
C ALA A 543 -4.94 -11.09 16.19
N TYR A 544 -6.20 -10.96 16.61
CA TYR A 544 -7.29 -11.76 16.05
C TYR A 544 -7.53 -11.46 14.57
N ASP A 545 -7.57 -10.18 14.20
CA ASP A 545 -7.71 -9.76 12.80
C ASP A 545 -6.55 -10.29 11.95
N ALA A 546 -5.32 -10.22 12.44
CA ALA A 546 -4.14 -10.76 11.75
C ALA A 546 -4.23 -12.28 11.51
N LEU A 547 -4.75 -13.03 12.48
CA LEU A 547 -4.94 -14.48 12.38
C LEU A 547 -6.07 -14.86 11.41
N ILE A 548 -7.15 -14.08 11.36
CA ILE A 548 -8.26 -14.32 10.44
C ILE A 548 -7.89 -13.97 9.00
N SER A 549 -7.13 -12.89 8.82
CA SER A 549 -6.69 -12.43 7.50
C SER A 549 -5.42 -13.12 6.99
N GLU A 550 -5.02 -14.23 7.63
CA GLU A 550 -3.89 -15.09 7.19
C GLU A 550 -2.58 -14.31 6.98
N ILE A 551 -2.33 -13.29 7.82
CA ILE A 551 -1.17 -12.42 7.68
C ILE A 551 0.13 -13.21 7.92
N ILE A 552 0.12 -14.17 8.85
CA ILE A 552 1.29 -15.00 9.13
C ILE A 552 1.69 -15.81 7.89
N GLU A 553 0.73 -16.39 7.18
CA GLU A 553 0.95 -17.14 5.95
C GLU A 553 1.55 -16.26 4.85
N ARG A 554 1.03 -15.03 4.70
CA ARG A 554 1.56 -14.04 3.75
C ARG A 554 3.00 -13.64 4.08
N ILE A 555 3.32 -13.48 5.37
CA ILE A 555 4.70 -13.29 5.83
C ILE A 555 5.54 -14.52 5.47
N VAL A 556 5.09 -15.75 5.78
CA VAL A 556 5.83 -16.98 5.50
C VAL A 556 6.16 -17.11 4.01
N PHE A 557 5.23 -16.73 3.14
CA PHE A 557 5.41 -16.74 1.69
C PHE A 557 6.48 -15.75 1.23
N SER A 558 6.47 -14.53 1.75
CA SER A 558 7.42 -13.47 1.37
C SER A 558 8.76 -13.51 2.13
N TYR A 559 8.84 -14.22 3.26
CA TYR A 559 9.96 -14.15 4.22
C TYR A 559 11.35 -14.40 3.59
N LYS A 560 11.46 -15.32 2.63
CA LYS A 560 12.73 -15.66 1.98
C LYS A 560 13.29 -14.54 1.10
N PHE A 561 12.43 -13.63 0.63
CA PHE A 561 12.79 -12.52 -0.24
C PHE A 561 13.15 -11.27 0.57
N HIS A 562 12.71 -11.19 1.83
CA HIS A 562 13.05 -10.08 2.72
C HIS A 562 14.54 -10.03 3.08
N HIS A 563 15.05 -8.83 3.32
CA HIS A 563 16.40 -8.62 3.85
C HIS A 563 16.52 -9.18 5.29
N PRO A 564 17.69 -9.72 5.71
CA PRO A 564 17.85 -10.32 7.04
C PRO A 564 17.49 -9.42 8.24
N THR A 565 17.62 -8.09 8.10
CA THR A 565 17.22 -7.15 9.16
C THR A 565 15.70 -7.08 9.32
N ILE A 566 14.95 -7.12 8.22
CA ILE A 566 13.48 -7.15 8.22
C ILE A 566 12.96 -8.49 8.71
N ARG A 567 13.60 -9.61 8.30
CA ARG A 567 13.23 -10.97 8.76
C ARG A 567 13.12 -11.08 10.28
N LYS A 568 14.09 -10.53 11.02
CA LYS A 568 14.04 -10.52 12.50
C LYS A 568 12.85 -9.74 13.05
N VAL A 569 12.50 -8.62 12.43
CA VAL A 569 11.35 -7.81 12.85
C VAL A 569 10.03 -8.52 12.51
N LEU A 570 9.96 -9.22 11.37
CA LEU A 570 8.82 -10.06 11.02
C LEU A 570 8.64 -11.23 12.00
N GLU A 571 9.73 -11.83 12.48
CA GLU A 571 9.67 -12.84 13.55
C GLU A 571 9.04 -12.27 14.83
N PHE A 572 9.44 -11.08 15.27
CA PHE A 572 8.84 -10.41 16.42
C PHE A 572 7.37 -10.05 16.19
N PHE A 573 7.00 -9.70 14.96
CA PHE A 573 5.60 -9.47 14.61
C PHE A 573 4.77 -10.75 14.73
N ILE A 574 5.24 -11.85 14.18
CA ILE A 574 4.58 -13.16 14.31
C ILE A 574 4.46 -13.55 15.79
N ASP A 575 5.51 -13.39 16.58
CA ASP A 575 5.49 -13.72 18.01
C ASP A 575 4.48 -12.86 18.77
N SER A 576 4.42 -11.54 18.49
CA SER A 576 3.44 -10.63 19.10
C SER A 576 1.99 -11.01 18.73
N VAL A 577 1.73 -11.40 17.48
CA VAL A 577 0.41 -11.91 17.06
C VAL A 577 0.07 -13.21 17.79
N ILE A 578 1.02 -14.14 17.95
CA ILE A 578 0.80 -15.39 18.69
C ILE A 578 0.52 -15.12 20.17
N GLU A 579 1.30 -14.22 20.80
CA GLU A 579 1.20 -13.93 22.22
C GLU A 579 -0.09 -13.20 22.59
N ASN A 580 -0.53 -12.24 21.77
CA ASN A 580 -1.79 -11.52 21.97
C ASN A 580 -3.01 -12.32 21.47
N GLY A 581 -2.82 -13.15 20.44
CA GLY A 581 -3.86 -13.93 19.76
C GLY A 581 -4.11 -15.34 20.33
N ARG A 582 -3.53 -15.72 21.48
CA ARG A 582 -3.55 -17.09 22.03
C ARG A 582 -4.90 -17.81 22.01
N ARG A 583 -6.00 -17.07 22.19
CA ARG A 583 -7.37 -17.63 22.24
C ARG A 583 -7.95 -17.99 20.85
N TYR A 584 -7.33 -17.50 19.79
CA TYR A 584 -7.83 -17.58 18.42
C TYR A 584 -6.98 -18.46 17.52
N LEU A 585 -5.86 -18.97 18.02
CA LEU A 585 -4.94 -19.84 17.29
C LEU A 585 -5.64 -21.15 16.88
N LYS A 586 -5.42 -21.57 15.63
CA LYS A 586 -5.96 -22.82 15.07
C LYS A 586 -4.84 -23.85 14.91
N ALA A 587 -5.00 -25.04 15.50
CA ALA A 587 -3.98 -26.09 15.44
C ALA A 587 -3.60 -26.49 14.00
N SER A 588 -4.58 -26.67 13.11
CA SER A 588 -4.34 -27.09 11.72
C SER A 588 -3.46 -26.11 10.95
N GLN A 589 -3.75 -24.81 11.09
CA GLN A 589 -3.01 -23.71 10.48
C GLN A 589 -1.53 -23.72 10.91
N PHE A 590 -1.28 -23.76 12.22
CA PHE A 590 0.09 -23.76 12.72
C PHE A 590 0.84 -25.08 12.43
N ILE A 591 0.16 -26.23 12.37
CA ILE A 591 0.78 -27.48 11.91
C ILE A 591 1.31 -27.34 10.47
N GLU A 592 0.56 -26.68 9.58
CA GLU A 592 1.03 -26.41 8.22
C GLU A 592 2.26 -25.48 8.22
N ILE A 593 2.23 -24.42 9.01
CA ILE A 593 3.36 -23.48 9.12
C ILE A 593 4.62 -24.17 9.68
N THR A 594 4.50 -25.12 10.62
CA THR A 594 5.68 -25.88 11.13
C THR A 594 6.41 -26.69 10.07
N ARG A 595 5.78 -26.93 8.89
CA ARG A 595 6.38 -27.62 7.75
C ARG A 595 7.14 -26.69 6.81
N CYS A 596 7.12 -25.38 7.04
CA CYS A 596 7.91 -24.45 6.23
C CYS A 596 9.42 -24.75 6.34
N SER A 597 10.23 -24.23 5.43
CA SER A 597 11.69 -24.47 5.43
C SER A 597 12.48 -23.49 6.31
N VAL A 598 11.81 -22.49 6.87
CA VAL A 598 12.44 -21.39 7.61
C VAL A 598 12.44 -21.69 9.10
N THR A 599 13.60 -22.03 9.67
CA THR A 599 13.73 -22.50 11.06
C THR A 599 13.07 -21.57 12.11
N PRO A 600 13.32 -20.25 12.12
CA PRO A 600 12.69 -19.36 13.12
C PRO A 600 11.16 -19.36 13.07
N ILE A 601 10.58 -19.36 11.86
CA ILE A 601 9.12 -19.41 11.68
C ILE A 601 8.55 -20.74 12.17
N ARG A 602 9.23 -21.87 11.87
CA ARG A 602 8.79 -23.18 12.36
C ARG A 602 8.79 -23.23 13.88
N GLU A 603 9.80 -22.65 14.53
CA GLU A 603 9.90 -22.57 15.98
C GLU A 603 8.75 -21.76 16.58
N LEU A 604 8.48 -20.57 16.05
CA LEU A 604 7.34 -19.75 16.47
C LEU A 604 6.00 -20.48 16.27
N ALA A 605 5.83 -21.18 15.16
CA ALA A 605 4.62 -21.97 14.92
C ALA A 605 4.49 -23.14 15.90
N MET A 606 5.58 -23.80 16.28
CA MET A 606 5.55 -24.85 17.29
C MET A 606 5.30 -24.27 18.70
N LYS A 607 5.84 -23.09 19.02
CA LYS A 607 5.51 -22.30 20.23
C LYS A 607 4.01 -21.95 20.26
N ALA A 608 3.41 -21.57 19.14
CA ALA A 608 1.96 -21.36 19.08
C ALA A 608 1.19 -22.64 19.42
N LEU A 609 1.61 -23.80 18.91
CA LEU A 609 1.00 -25.10 19.24
C LEU A 609 1.12 -25.45 20.73
N THR A 610 2.19 -25.02 21.42
CA THR A 610 2.26 -25.22 22.88
C THR A 610 1.13 -24.46 23.57
N PHE A 611 0.90 -23.19 23.22
CA PHE A 611 -0.23 -22.42 23.79
C PHE A 611 -1.60 -23.05 23.50
N ILE A 612 -1.80 -23.59 22.29
CA ILE A 612 -3.05 -24.27 21.95
C ILE A 612 -3.23 -25.54 22.80
N SER A 613 -2.17 -26.35 22.96
CA SER A 613 -2.22 -27.57 23.77
C SER A 613 -2.38 -27.30 25.28
N GLU A 614 -1.88 -26.15 25.75
CA GLU A 614 -1.99 -25.72 27.15
C GLU A 614 -3.36 -25.19 27.52
N ASN A 615 -4.20 -24.79 26.55
CA ASN A 615 -5.46 -24.11 26.82
C ASN A 615 -6.34 -24.94 27.78
N LYS A 616 -6.23 -24.64 29.07
CA LYS A 616 -7.13 -25.06 30.15
C LYS A 616 -8.38 -24.17 30.21
N PHE A 617 -8.44 -23.13 29.37
CA PHE A 617 -9.43 -22.06 29.42
C PHE A 617 -10.82 -22.45 28.89
N SER A 618 -10.98 -23.65 28.35
CA SER A 618 -12.25 -24.12 27.77
C SER A 618 -12.76 -25.36 28.49
N GLY A 619 -13.19 -25.21 29.76
CA GLY A 619 -13.90 -26.25 30.52
C GLY A 619 -15.29 -26.64 29.96
N GLY A 620 -15.44 -26.82 28.64
CA GLY A 620 -16.66 -27.22 27.94
C GLY A 620 -16.37 -27.81 26.55
N LEU A 621 -17.44 -28.11 25.78
CA LEU A 621 -17.47 -28.74 24.43
C LEU A 621 -16.47 -28.25 23.35
N LYS A 622 -15.72 -27.17 23.60
CA LYS A 622 -14.65 -26.70 22.70
C LYS A 622 -13.36 -27.53 22.85
N ASP A 623 -13.08 -28.10 24.03
CA ASP A 623 -11.89 -28.92 24.28
C ASP A 623 -11.90 -30.21 23.43
N THR A 624 -13.04 -30.89 23.34
CA THR A 624 -13.17 -32.13 22.55
C THR A 624 -12.90 -31.90 21.06
N LYS A 625 -13.27 -30.73 20.50
CA LYS A 625 -12.97 -30.41 19.09
C LYS A 625 -11.47 -30.17 18.85
N ILE A 626 -10.76 -29.62 19.83
CA ILE A 626 -9.31 -29.39 19.74
C ILE A 626 -8.58 -30.72 19.88
N ASP A 627 -9.00 -31.57 20.82
CA ASP A 627 -8.42 -32.89 21.05
C ASP A 627 -8.56 -33.79 19.82
N ILE A 628 -9.74 -33.79 19.16
CA ILE A 628 -9.96 -34.54 17.91
C ILE A 628 -8.99 -34.07 16.81
N LYS A 629 -8.67 -32.77 16.74
CA LYS A 629 -7.70 -32.27 15.77
C LYS A 629 -6.28 -32.73 16.11
N PHE A 630 -5.87 -32.67 17.38
CA PHE A 630 -4.54 -33.13 17.77
C PHE A 630 -4.35 -34.64 17.58
N HIS A 631 -5.39 -35.44 17.75
CA HIS A 631 -5.34 -36.88 17.53
C HIS A 631 -4.69 -37.25 16.19
N THR A 632 -5.04 -36.57 15.09
CA THR A 632 -4.48 -36.84 13.76
C THR A 632 -3.05 -36.34 13.58
N TYR A 633 -2.58 -35.42 14.43
CA TYR A 633 -1.26 -34.80 14.33
C TYR A 633 -0.23 -35.38 15.31
N ILE A 634 -0.61 -36.23 16.27
CA ILE A 634 0.32 -36.89 17.21
C ILE A 634 1.50 -37.57 16.50
N PRO A 635 1.32 -38.37 15.43
CA PRO A 635 2.46 -39.01 14.75
C PRO A 635 3.46 -38.00 14.18
N TYR A 636 2.95 -36.88 13.66
CA TYR A 636 3.77 -35.79 13.15
C TYR A 636 4.56 -35.11 14.27
N LEU A 637 3.92 -34.82 15.41
CA LEU A 637 4.57 -34.19 16.56
C LEU A 637 5.66 -35.08 17.16
N ILE A 638 5.44 -36.39 17.22
CA ILE A 638 6.43 -37.40 17.65
C ILE A 638 7.65 -37.38 16.72
N ARG A 639 7.42 -37.34 15.40
CA ARG A 639 8.50 -37.19 14.42
C ARG A 639 9.27 -35.87 14.58
N CYS A 640 8.58 -34.78 14.88
CA CYS A 640 9.20 -33.48 15.15
C CYS A 640 10.09 -33.50 16.40
N ALA A 641 9.65 -34.15 17.47
CA ALA A 641 10.43 -34.29 18.71
C ALA A 641 11.69 -35.17 18.52
N ARG A 642 11.62 -36.20 17.67
CA ARG A 642 12.74 -37.10 17.34
C ARG A 642 13.72 -36.56 16.30
N GLY A 643 13.33 -35.59 15.49
CA GLY A 643 14.07 -35.21 14.29
C GLY A 643 15.48 -34.69 14.60
N SER A 644 16.53 -35.32 14.09
CA SER A 644 17.92 -34.86 14.31
C SER A 644 18.25 -33.55 13.57
N SER A 645 17.54 -33.25 12.48
CA SER A 645 17.78 -32.10 11.60
C SER A 645 17.10 -30.79 12.03
N VAL A 646 16.35 -30.81 13.14
CA VAL A 646 15.66 -29.62 13.66
C VAL A 646 16.36 -29.08 14.89
N SER A 647 16.19 -27.79 15.15
CA SER A 647 16.79 -27.11 16.30
C SER A 647 16.28 -27.68 17.63
N GLN A 648 17.09 -27.55 18.67
CA GLN A 648 16.73 -28.03 20.00
C GLN A 648 15.49 -27.32 20.56
N ALA A 649 15.34 -26.01 20.29
CA ALA A 649 14.16 -25.25 20.68
C ALA A 649 12.88 -25.81 20.04
N PHE A 650 12.92 -26.13 18.74
CA PHE A 650 11.80 -26.75 18.04
C PHE A 650 11.43 -28.12 18.64
N LYS A 651 12.42 -28.98 18.93
CA LYS A 651 12.20 -30.27 19.62
C LYS A 651 11.54 -30.06 20.98
N ASN A 652 12.03 -29.11 21.77
CA ASN A 652 11.51 -28.82 23.10
C ASN A 652 10.06 -28.32 23.03
N TYR A 653 9.70 -27.48 22.07
CA TYR A 653 8.30 -27.09 21.87
C TYR A 653 7.44 -28.28 21.45
N ALA A 654 7.90 -29.13 20.52
CA ALA A 654 7.16 -30.33 20.11
C ALA A 654 6.94 -31.31 21.28
N LEU A 655 7.98 -31.53 22.10
CA LEU A 655 7.90 -32.30 23.34
C LEU A 655 6.90 -31.67 24.32
N GLN A 656 6.90 -30.34 24.44
CA GLN A 656 5.98 -29.63 25.33
C GLN A 656 4.52 -29.79 24.87
N VAL A 657 4.25 -29.73 23.56
CA VAL A 657 2.92 -30.04 23.00
C VAL A 657 2.52 -31.46 23.42
N LEU A 658 3.36 -32.46 23.15
CA LEU A 658 3.07 -33.86 23.49
C LEU A 658 2.86 -34.07 25.01
N ALA A 659 3.65 -33.40 25.85
CA ALA A 659 3.53 -33.45 27.31
C ALA A 659 2.19 -32.88 27.81
N ASN A 660 1.70 -31.81 27.18
CA ASN A 660 0.40 -31.22 27.48
C ASN A 660 -0.75 -32.12 27.00
N LEU A 661 -0.61 -32.73 25.82
CA LEU A 661 -1.60 -33.67 25.29
C LEU A 661 -1.65 -34.98 26.12
N ALA A 662 -0.54 -35.45 26.69
CA ALA A 662 -0.50 -36.63 27.55
C ALA A 662 -1.27 -36.46 28.87
N ASP A 663 -1.51 -35.23 29.31
CA ASP A 663 -2.37 -34.92 30.46
C ASP A 663 -3.86 -35.16 30.14
N ARG A 664 -4.23 -35.16 28.85
CA ARG A 664 -5.59 -35.43 28.37
C ARG A 664 -5.81 -36.94 28.27
N GLU A 665 -6.77 -37.46 29.04
CA GLU A 665 -7.06 -38.89 29.13
C GLU A 665 -7.36 -39.52 27.77
N TYR A 666 -8.13 -38.85 26.91
CA TYR A 666 -8.49 -39.35 25.58
C TYR A 666 -7.29 -39.46 24.61
N LEU A 667 -6.31 -38.54 24.69
CA LEU A 667 -5.18 -38.51 23.76
C LEU A 667 -4.01 -39.41 24.20
N ARG A 668 -3.96 -39.77 25.48
CA ARG A 668 -2.87 -40.59 26.05
C ARG A 668 -2.68 -41.95 25.36
N PRO A 669 -3.73 -42.77 25.11
CA PRO A 669 -3.56 -44.03 24.38
C PRO A 669 -3.00 -43.83 22.97
N HIS A 670 -3.35 -42.74 22.31
CA HIS A 670 -2.84 -42.44 20.97
C HIS A 670 -1.36 -42.04 20.97
N ILE A 671 -0.90 -41.32 22.00
CA ILE A 671 0.52 -41.05 22.20
C ILE A 671 1.28 -42.35 22.45
N GLN A 672 0.75 -43.23 23.29
CA GLN A 672 1.36 -44.54 23.59
C GLN A 672 1.43 -45.43 22.33
N TYR A 673 0.33 -45.52 21.58
CA TYR A 673 0.24 -46.30 20.34
C TYR A 673 1.27 -45.87 19.28
N ASN A 674 1.55 -44.57 19.18
CA ASN A 674 2.53 -44.01 18.24
C ASN A 674 3.95 -43.93 18.81
N GLU A 675 4.28 -44.74 19.81
CA GLU A 675 5.60 -44.79 20.47
C GLU A 675 6.04 -43.51 21.20
N GLY A 676 5.12 -42.64 21.59
CA GLY A 676 5.46 -41.38 22.26
C GLY A 676 6.22 -41.57 23.57
N LEU A 677 6.03 -42.69 24.28
CA LEU A 677 6.79 -43.02 25.49
C LEU A 677 8.28 -43.19 25.22
N LYS A 678 8.65 -43.84 24.10
CA LYS A 678 10.06 -44.00 23.70
C LYS A 678 10.71 -42.64 23.48
N VAL A 679 9.99 -41.71 22.83
CA VAL A 679 10.46 -40.33 22.64
C VAL A 679 10.71 -39.62 23.97
N PHE A 680 9.81 -39.79 24.95
CA PHE A 680 10.01 -39.18 26.26
C PHE A 680 11.20 -39.78 26.99
N ILE A 681 11.42 -41.10 26.93
CA ILE A 681 12.60 -41.74 27.53
C ILE A 681 13.90 -41.26 26.85
N GLU A 682 13.92 -41.24 25.52
CA GLU A 682 15.05 -40.72 24.72
C GLU A 682 15.38 -39.27 25.13
N ALA A 683 14.37 -38.40 25.25
CA ALA A 683 14.55 -37.01 25.67
C ALA A 683 14.93 -36.86 27.16
N LEU A 684 14.51 -37.77 28.03
CA LEU A 684 14.91 -37.81 29.45
C LEU A 684 16.39 -38.18 29.60
N ARG A 685 16.90 -39.01 28.68
CA ARG A 685 18.30 -39.47 28.58
C ARG A 685 19.22 -38.49 27.84
N ASP A 686 18.68 -37.44 27.23
CA ASP A 686 19.46 -36.41 26.54
C ASP A 686 20.06 -35.40 27.55
N TYR A 687 21.23 -35.73 28.10
CA TYR A 687 21.92 -34.94 29.14
C TYR A 687 22.27 -33.53 28.69
N ASP A 688 22.47 -33.30 27.39
CA ASP A 688 22.81 -31.99 26.84
C ASP A 688 21.59 -31.04 26.78
N ASN A 689 20.38 -31.58 26.92
CA ASN A 689 19.12 -30.84 26.82
C ASN A 689 18.31 -30.85 28.11
N LEU A 690 18.78 -30.12 29.11
CA LEU A 690 18.14 -30.01 30.42
C LEU A 690 16.64 -29.65 30.33
N THR A 691 16.26 -28.72 29.45
CA THR A 691 14.86 -28.32 29.25
C THR A 691 14.02 -29.48 28.71
N GLY A 692 14.53 -30.19 27.70
CA GLY A 692 13.86 -31.39 27.16
C GLY A 692 13.66 -32.48 28.21
N ARG A 693 14.66 -32.72 29.07
CA ARG A 693 14.57 -33.70 30.17
C ARG A 693 13.47 -33.36 31.15
N ARG A 694 13.37 -32.09 31.57
CA ARG A 694 12.31 -31.61 32.47
C ARG A 694 10.91 -31.81 31.88
N ILE A 695 10.76 -31.48 30.59
CA ILE A 695 9.49 -31.67 29.86
C ILE A 695 9.15 -33.15 29.74
N ALA A 696 10.13 -33.99 29.38
CA ALA A 696 9.98 -35.42 29.24
C ALA A 696 9.60 -36.11 30.57
N GLY A 697 10.21 -35.73 31.69
CA GLY A 697 9.86 -36.22 33.01
C GLY A 697 8.39 -35.93 33.35
N ARG A 698 7.91 -34.70 33.09
CA ARG A 698 6.49 -34.36 33.24
C ARG A 698 5.61 -35.19 32.31
N ALA A 699 6.03 -35.37 31.05
CA ALA A 699 5.27 -36.12 30.05
C ALA A 699 5.09 -37.60 30.44
N ILE A 700 6.14 -38.23 30.96
CA ILE A 700 6.10 -39.63 31.44
C ILE A 700 5.09 -39.79 32.57
N VAL A 701 5.15 -38.91 33.58
CA VAL A 701 4.19 -38.91 34.71
C VAL A 701 2.75 -38.76 34.21
N ASN A 702 2.52 -37.84 33.27
CA ASN A 702 1.20 -37.63 32.67
C ASN A 702 0.73 -38.85 31.87
N ALA A 703 1.63 -39.48 31.12
CA ALA A 703 1.33 -40.63 30.26
C ALA A 703 1.05 -41.93 31.03
N THR A 704 1.45 -42.04 32.29
CA THR A 704 1.20 -43.22 33.15
C THR A 704 0.17 -42.98 34.25
N LYS A 705 -0.47 -41.80 34.28
CA LYS A 705 -1.31 -41.37 35.42
C LYS A 705 -2.45 -42.35 35.76
N THR A 706 -2.98 -43.09 34.79
CA THR A 706 -4.10 -44.02 34.97
C THR A 706 -3.72 -45.49 34.76
N ASP A 707 -2.49 -45.80 34.37
CA ASP A 707 -2.07 -47.15 33.98
C ASP A 707 -0.89 -47.60 34.86
N ASN A 708 -1.24 -48.34 35.92
CA ASN A 708 -0.26 -48.84 36.89
C ASN A 708 0.69 -49.89 36.30
N GLU A 709 0.23 -50.72 35.35
CA GLU A 709 1.09 -51.73 34.72
C GLU A 709 2.15 -51.05 33.85
N LEU A 710 1.72 -50.08 33.03
CA LEU A 710 2.63 -49.29 32.23
C LEU A 710 3.62 -48.50 33.10
N ARG A 711 3.15 -47.97 34.23
CA ARG A 711 4.00 -47.28 35.20
C ARG A 711 5.11 -48.18 35.71
N ILE A 712 4.78 -49.41 36.13
CA ILE A 712 5.78 -50.38 36.62
C ILE A 712 6.80 -50.72 35.53
N LYS A 713 6.34 -50.95 34.29
CA LYS A 713 7.23 -51.21 33.14
C LYS A 713 8.18 -50.03 32.88
N LEU A 714 7.67 -48.79 32.96
CA LEU A 714 8.50 -47.60 32.79
C LEU A 714 9.50 -47.40 33.95
N ILE A 715 9.12 -47.73 35.18
CA ILE A 715 10.06 -47.67 36.32
C ILE A 715 11.22 -48.64 36.11
N ASP A 716 10.96 -49.85 35.62
CA ASP A 716 12.02 -50.83 35.33
C ASP A 716 12.91 -50.38 34.18
N GLU A 717 12.34 -49.80 33.11
CA GLU A 717 13.10 -49.20 32.00
C GLU A 717 13.96 -48.00 32.45
N LEU A 718 13.50 -47.22 33.43
CA LEU A 718 14.18 -46.04 33.98
C LEU A 718 15.06 -46.34 35.20
N ARG A 719 15.47 -47.60 35.41
CA ARG A 719 16.22 -48.01 36.61
C ARG A 719 17.51 -47.19 36.81
N GLY A 720 18.19 -46.82 35.73
CA GLY A 720 19.40 -45.98 35.79
C GLY A 720 19.09 -44.58 36.34
N GLU A 721 18.08 -43.92 35.79
CA GLU A 721 17.65 -42.58 36.17
C GLU A 721 17.06 -42.54 37.58
N VAL A 722 16.36 -43.60 37.99
CA VAL A 722 15.90 -43.79 39.38
C VAL A 722 17.09 -43.86 40.33
N THR A 723 18.12 -44.63 39.99
CA THR A 723 19.33 -44.74 40.83
C THR A 723 20.03 -43.38 40.97
N LEU A 724 20.20 -42.64 39.88
CA LEU A 724 20.76 -41.27 39.91
C LEU A 724 19.92 -40.30 40.75
N THR A 725 18.60 -40.51 40.80
CA THR A 725 17.70 -39.72 41.64
C THR A 725 17.95 -39.93 43.13
N TRP A 726 18.32 -41.15 43.55
CA TRP A 726 18.67 -41.45 44.95
C TRP A 726 20.06 -40.95 45.36
N LEU A 727 20.94 -40.75 44.39
CA LEU A 727 22.29 -40.22 44.59
C LEU A 727 22.34 -38.67 44.53
N ASP A 728 21.20 -38.02 44.28
CA ASP A 728 21.12 -36.57 44.01
C ASP A 728 21.97 -36.09 42.82
N ASP A 729 22.30 -37.00 41.89
CA ASP A 729 23.15 -36.76 40.71
C ASP A 729 22.34 -36.32 39.46
N ILE A 730 21.09 -35.93 39.64
CA ILE A 730 20.19 -35.50 38.56
C ILE A 730 19.55 -34.14 38.88
N ASP A 731 19.13 -33.42 37.85
CA ASP A 731 18.42 -32.16 38.01
C ASP A 731 17.23 -32.28 38.99
N PRO A 732 17.07 -31.37 39.97
CA PRO A 732 16.03 -31.48 41.00
C PRO A 732 14.60 -31.55 40.46
N VAL A 733 14.32 -30.90 39.32
CA VAL A 733 12.99 -30.94 38.70
C VAL A 733 12.73 -32.31 38.07
N VAL A 734 13.75 -32.89 37.42
CA VAL A 734 13.68 -34.24 36.87
C VAL A 734 13.53 -35.27 38.00
N SER A 735 14.33 -35.15 39.06
CA SER A 735 14.22 -35.94 40.30
C SER A 735 12.80 -35.92 40.85
N HIS A 736 12.19 -34.73 41.00
CA HIS A 736 10.80 -34.59 41.47
C HIS A 736 9.78 -35.34 40.59
N HIS A 737 9.95 -35.30 39.26
CA HIS A 737 9.06 -36.03 38.35
C HIS A 737 9.25 -37.56 38.44
N ILE A 738 10.49 -38.05 38.56
CA ILE A 738 10.78 -39.47 38.75
C ILE A 738 10.22 -39.94 40.11
N GLN A 739 10.38 -39.15 41.18
CA GLN A 739 9.79 -39.46 42.48
C GLN A 739 8.26 -39.49 42.43
N LYS A 740 7.61 -38.59 41.67
CA LYS A 740 6.17 -38.66 41.42
C LYS A 740 5.75 -39.93 40.68
N LEU A 741 6.55 -40.38 39.73
CA LEU A 741 6.33 -41.65 39.03
C LEU A 741 6.40 -42.84 40.01
N LEU A 742 7.35 -42.84 40.94
CA LEU A 742 7.53 -43.89 41.94
C LEU A 742 6.40 -43.93 42.98
N LYS A 743 5.95 -42.77 43.46
CA LYS A 743 4.90 -42.68 44.49
C LYS A 743 3.51 -43.10 43.98
N GLY A 744 3.27 -43.01 42.68
CA GLY A 744 1.96 -43.28 42.09
C GLY A 744 0.92 -42.19 42.42
N SER A 745 -0.25 -42.29 41.80
CA SER A 745 -1.36 -41.34 41.91
C SER A 745 -2.24 -41.61 43.15
N GLU A 746 -1.63 -41.67 44.34
CA GLU A 746 -2.36 -41.62 45.61
C GLU A 746 -2.20 -40.21 46.22
N PHE A 747 -2.86 -39.22 45.60
CA PHE A 747 -3.19 -37.91 46.19
C PHE A 747 -4.37 -37.28 45.45
#